data_AF-A0AAN8GDJ1-F1
#
_entry.id   AF-A0AAN8GDJ1-F1
#
_cell.length_a   1.000
_cell.length_b   1.000
_cell.length_c   1.000
_cell.angle_alpha   90.00
_cell.angle_beta   90.00
_cell.angle_gamma   90.00
#
_symmetry.space_group_name_H-M   'P 1'
#
loop_
_entity.id
_entity.type
_entity.pdbx_description
1 polymer ?
#
loop_
_entity_poly.entity_id
_entity_poly.type
_entity_poly.pdbx_seq_one_letter_code
_entity_poly.pdbx_strand_id
1 'polypeptide(L)'
;MNVFFQFHEDRIYRHLEPGLAFQLEINRLRKFDLEIIPTANYKMHLYFGKAKVVKGQEVTDYRFFVRSIIRHSDLVTKEASFEYLQNEGERTLLEAMDALEVAFSHSYAIKTDCNHIFLNFVPTLTLTEPGKLEDTVRNMVMRYGSRLWKLRVLQAELKFTIRISTTGTSFPIRLFLTNDSGYYLDINLYREITDQRTGQVMFQAYGAKQGPYHGLFVSSPYLTKDHLQLKRFQAQSSGTTYVYDYPDMFKMALFKLWKEYYFQTKQTDIEPTDDVFQSIELVVDNHGNLLQQNRLPGENEIGMVGWKMSMKTPEYPSGREIIVIANDMTHKIGSFGPQEDILFQRASELARKLGLPRIYIAANSGARIGLAEEVKHLFRVAWLCNKDPNKGFKYLYLRPDEFKKVSAANSVRAELIEDEGEARYKITDIIGKEDGLGVENLKGSGMIAGETSRAYNDIITINLVSCRAIGIGAYLVRLGQRTIQVESSHIILTGAGALNKVLGREVYTSNGQLGGIQIMHNNGVSHDVVADDYDGVYKVIHWLTYMPKCHGVPIPIMNPIDPIERPIDFIPTKAPYDVRWMLAGRKNPDSKVWQSGFFDRGSFSEILAPWAQTVVTGRARLGGIPVGVVSVETRTVELQIPADPANLDSESKVIQQAGQVWFPDSAFKTAQSIMDFNREGLPLMVFANWRGFSGGMKDMYDQILKFGSYIVDALRDYKQPILVYIPPYAELRGGAWVVVDPSINPTQMEMFADQHSRGGVLEPEGTVEIKFRRKDLEKTIRRLDNKCKNLIEQLNCPDLSKDERNKLQKDLKEREDNLLPIYHTVAVQFADLHDTPGRMEEKGVISNVLDWKTSREFFYWRMRRRLLENQVKHRMRQFTNNLGQAQLNSMLSRWFVEDKGTINVSTFFKLVYIYIIQANSEADVPCRNPKIMDDTY
;
A
#
# COMPACT_ATOMS: atom_id res chain seq x y z
N MET A 1 -18.48 54.33 50.30
CA MET A 1 -18.16 54.27 48.86
C MET A 1 -19.36 53.64 48.15
N ASN A 2 -20.11 54.43 47.38
CA ASN A 2 -21.23 53.95 46.58
C ASN A 2 -20.71 53.03 45.48
N VAL A 3 -21.01 51.73 45.56
CA VAL A 3 -20.83 50.81 44.43
C VAL A 3 -21.96 51.11 43.44
N PHE A 4 -21.67 51.91 42.41
CA PHE A 4 -22.59 52.05 41.27
C PHE A 4 -22.65 50.70 40.55
N PHE A 5 -23.77 49.98 40.67
CA PHE A 5 -24.03 48.79 39.89
C PHE A 5 -24.27 49.20 38.42
N GLN A 6 -23.43 48.69 37.53
CA GLN A 6 -23.58 48.89 36.09
C GLN A 6 -24.41 47.73 35.51
N PHE A 7 -25.69 47.98 35.20
CA PHE A 7 -26.61 46.99 34.63
C PHE A 7 -26.46 46.88 33.10
N HIS A 8 -25.34 46.32 32.64
CA HIS A 8 -25.16 45.99 31.22
C HIS A 8 -25.77 44.62 30.90
N GLU A 9 -26.43 44.51 29.75
CA GLU A 9 -26.92 43.22 29.23
C GLU A 9 -25.72 42.31 28.87
N ASP A 10 -25.68 41.10 29.42
CA ASP A 10 -24.78 40.05 28.94
C ASP A 10 -25.40 39.35 27.72
N ARG A 11 -24.90 39.71 26.54
CA ARG A 11 -25.40 39.18 25.26
C ARG A 11 -25.16 37.68 25.07
N ILE A 12 -24.25 37.07 25.85
CA ILE A 12 -23.94 35.64 25.76
C ILE A 12 -25.11 34.79 26.27
N TYR A 13 -25.87 35.31 27.25
CA TYR A 13 -27.04 34.65 27.83
C TYR A 13 -28.35 35.09 27.17
N ARG A 14 -28.31 35.84 26.07
CA ARG A 14 -29.51 36.28 25.38
C ARG A 14 -30.33 35.07 24.91
N HIS A 15 -31.62 35.07 25.23
CA HIS A 15 -32.57 33.95 24.98
C HIS A 15 -32.27 32.65 25.76
N LEU A 16 -31.47 32.73 26.82
CA LEU A 16 -31.12 31.60 27.68
C LEU A 16 -31.32 31.98 29.15
N GLU A 17 -32.07 31.18 29.89
CA GLU A 17 -32.22 31.38 31.33
C GLU A 17 -30.86 31.17 32.04
N PRO A 18 -30.41 32.06 32.95
CA PRO A 18 -29.11 31.92 33.63
C PRO A 18 -28.92 30.58 34.36
N GLY A 19 -29.98 29.99 34.91
CA GLY A 19 -29.93 28.66 35.52
C GLY A 19 -29.58 27.54 34.51
N LEU A 20 -30.08 27.65 33.28
CA LEU A 20 -29.74 26.74 32.18
C LEU A 20 -28.35 27.03 31.62
N ALA A 21 -27.92 28.30 31.61
CA ALA A 21 -26.55 28.67 31.23
C ALA A 21 -25.49 28.00 32.10
N PHE A 22 -25.77 27.80 33.39
CA PHE A 22 -24.93 27.01 34.27
C PHE A 22 -24.83 25.55 33.82
N GLN A 23 -25.95 24.94 33.42
CA GLN A 23 -25.98 23.56 32.90
C GLN A 23 -25.31 23.41 31.53
N LEU A 24 -25.23 24.48 30.73
CA LEU A 24 -24.46 24.54 29.49
C LEU A 24 -22.96 24.78 29.72
N GLU A 25 -22.54 25.09 30.94
CA GLU A 25 -21.15 25.23 31.35
C GLU A 25 -20.34 26.24 30.53
N ILE A 26 -20.99 27.37 30.21
CA ILE A 26 -20.39 28.46 29.42
C ILE A 26 -19.10 28.99 30.08
N ASN A 27 -18.95 28.87 31.40
CA ASN A 27 -17.73 29.20 32.13
C ASN A 27 -16.46 28.49 31.64
N ARG A 28 -16.60 27.31 31.01
CA ARG A 28 -15.46 26.58 30.43
C ARG A 28 -14.95 27.23 29.14
N LEU A 29 -15.75 28.09 28.52
CA LEU A 29 -15.39 28.86 27.32
C LEU A 29 -14.68 30.19 27.63
N ARG A 30 -14.37 30.50 28.90
CA ARG A 30 -13.85 31.82 29.33
C ARG A 30 -12.56 32.29 28.65
N LYS A 31 -11.77 31.38 28.05
CA LYS A 31 -10.57 31.69 27.26
C LYS A 31 -10.89 32.19 25.85
N PHE A 32 -12.16 32.25 25.47
CA PHE A 32 -12.63 32.72 24.17
C PHE A 32 -13.50 33.98 24.34
N ASP A 33 -13.42 34.88 23.38
CA ASP A 33 -14.40 35.93 23.16
C ASP A 33 -15.54 35.34 22.32
N LEU A 34 -16.73 35.29 22.93
CA LEU A 34 -17.87 34.59 22.38
C LEU A 34 -18.83 35.54 21.66
N GLU A 35 -19.31 35.09 20.51
CA GLU A 35 -20.37 35.71 19.73
C GLU A 35 -21.48 34.66 19.53
N ILE A 36 -22.71 35.00 19.90
CA ILE A 36 -23.85 34.09 19.72
C ILE A 36 -24.31 34.11 18.26
N ILE A 37 -24.44 32.93 17.64
CA ILE A 37 -25.01 32.80 16.30
C ILE A 37 -26.47 32.39 16.45
N PRO A 38 -27.42 33.16 15.88
CA PRO A 38 -28.83 32.82 15.96
C PRO A 38 -29.11 31.51 15.20
N THR A 39 -29.75 30.56 15.86
CA THR A 39 -30.19 29.30 15.30
C THR A 39 -31.71 29.28 15.19
N ALA A 40 -32.26 28.52 14.22
CA ALA A 40 -33.71 28.38 14.07
C ALA A 40 -34.37 27.65 15.26
N ASN A 41 -33.60 26.78 15.94
CA ASN A 41 -34.04 26.03 17.10
C ASN A 41 -33.37 26.57 18.37
N TYR A 42 -34.13 27.26 19.22
CA TYR A 42 -33.65 27.83 20.49
C TYR A 42 -33.16 26.81 21.52
N LYS A 43 -33.34 25.50 21.29
CA LYS A 43 -32.72 24.44 22.11
C LYS A 43 -31.21 24.31 21.84
N MET A 44 -30.75 24.74 20.68
CA MET A 44 -29.38 24.63 20.22
C MET A 44 -28.67 25.98 20.34
N HIS A 45 -27.71 26.08 21.25
CA HIS A 45 -26.94 27.31 21.46
C HIS A 45 -25.61 27.20 20.72
N LEU A 46 -25.47 27.98 19.66
CA LEU A 46 -24.27 28.04 18.84
C LEU A 46 -23.47 29.30 19.18
N TYR A 47 -22.22 29.11 19.57
CA TYR A 47 -21.29 30.19 19.86
C TYR A 47 -20.12 30.15 18.91
N PHE A 48 -19.80 31.28 18.30
CA PHE A 48 -18.54 31.51 17.63
C PHE A 48 -17.52 32.05 18.64
N GLY A 49 -16.44 31.32 18.86
CA GLY A 49 -15.39 31.68 19.80
C GLY A 49 -14.11 32.12 19.11
N LYS A 50 -13.59 33.30 19.50
CA LYS A 50 -12.24 33.77 19.14
C LYS A 50 -11.33 33.60 20.34
N ALA A 51 -10.21 32.89 20.20
CA ALA A 51 -9.30 32.73 21.32
C ALA A 51 -8.77 34.09 21.81
N LYS A 52 -8.77 34.29 23.13
CA LYS A 52 -8.19 35.49 23.75
C LYS A 52 -6.67 35.44 23.63
N VAL A 53 -6.10 36.36 22.86
CA VAL A 53 -4.65 36.52 22.68
C VAL A 53 -4.15 37.82 23.30
N VAL A 54 -2.84 37.93 23.48
CA VAL A 54 -2.21 39.16 23.99
C VAL A 54 -2.44 40.30 22.98
N LYS A 55 -2.71 41.52 23.46
CA LYS A 55 -2.95 42.70 22.62
C LYS A 55 -1.80 42.88 21.61
N GLY A 56 -2.12 42.88 20.32
CA GLY A 56 -1.17 43.04 19.22
C GLY A 56 -0.86 41.74 18.44
N GLN A 57 -1.24 40.57 18.95
CA GLN A 57 -1.17 39.31 18.19
C GLN A 57 -2.46 39.05 17.40
N GLU A 58 -2.33 38.50 16.20
CA GLU A 58 -3.48 38.05 15.41
C GLU A 58 -4.09 36.79 16.05
N VAL A 59 -5.41 36.72 16.09
CA VAL A 59 -6.12 35.52 16.55
C VAL A 59 -6.02 34.44 15.47
N THR A 60 -5.45 33.29 15.82
CA THR A 60 -5.33 32.13 14.91
C THR A 60 -6.33 31.02 15.21
N ASP A 61 -6.90 31.01 16.41
CA ASP A 61 -7.82 29.97 16.88
C ASP A 61 -9.26 30.49 16.90
N TYR A 62 -10.04 29.99 15.95
CA TYR A 62 -11.47 30.26 15.80
C TYR A 62 -12.21 28.94 15.90
N ARG A 63 -13.29 28.88 16.70
CA ARG A 63 -14.07 27.66 16.87
C ARG A 63 -15.55 27.92 16.89
N PHE A 64 -16.32 26.97 16.42
CA PHE A 64 -17.74 26.86 16.73
C PHE A 64 -17.94 25.93 17.92
N PHE A 65 -18.66 26.42 18.93
CA PHE A 65 -19.11 25.66 20.08
C PHE A 65 -20.62 25.48 19.99
N VAL A 66 -21.05 24.26 19.77
CA VAL A 66 -22.47 23.89 19.85
C VAL A 66 -22.75 23.35 21.24
N ARG A 67 -23.77 23.86 21.92
CA ARG A 67 -24.18 23.40 23.23
C ARG A 67 -25.70 23.19 23.28
N SER A 68 -26.14 22.05 23.78
CA SER A 68 -27.56 21.70 23.87
C SER A 68 -27.90 20.99 25.17
N ILE A 69 -29.12 21.22 25.66
CA ILE A 69 -29.71 20.51 26.80
C ILE A 69 -30.82 19.61 26.28
N ILE A 70 -30.70 18.31 26.55
CA ILE A 70 -31.70 17.31 26.22
C ILE A 70 -32.56 17.07 27.47
N ARG A 71 -33.87 17.35 27.34
CA ARG A 71 -34.86 17.23 28.43
C ARG A 71 -35.99 16.30 28.00
N HIS A 72 -36.35 15.37 28.87
CA HIS A 72 -37.53 14.52 28.75
C HIS A 72 -37.98 14.03 30.13
N SER A 73 -39.18 13.42 30.21
CA SER A 73 -39.68 12.79 31.42
C SER A 73 -38.81 11.58 31.78
N ASP A 74 -38.53 11.39 33.07
CA ASP A 74 -37.73 10.26 33.55
C ASP A 74 -38.36 8.93 33.13
N LEU A 75 -37.60 8.12 32.40
CA LEU A 75 -38.03 6.81 31.94
C LEU A 75 -37.77 5.77 33.03
N VAL A 76 -38.79 4.95 33.33
CA VAL A 76 -38.76 4.00 34.45
C VAL A 76 -38.07 2.69 34.08
N THR A 77 -38.14 2.25 32.82
CA THR A 77 -37.56 0.99 32.34
C THR A 77 -36.16 1.17 31.75
N LYS A 78 -35.33 0.13 31.84
CA LYS A 78 -33.94 0.13 31.37
C LYS A 78 -33.88 0.19 29.84
N GLU A 79 -34.73 -0.57 29.19
CA GLU A 79 -34.81 -0.72 27.73
C GLU A 79 -35.25 0.60 27.09
N ALA A 80 -36.28 1.24 27.64
CA ALA A 80 -36.73 2.55 27.15
C ALA A 80 -35.68 3.65 27.40
N SER A 81 -34.96 3.61 28.53
CA SER A 81 -33.90 4.59 28.83
C SER A 81 -32.76 4.54 27.81
N PHE A 82 -32.34 3.33 27.41
CA PHE A 82 -31.24 3.14 26.46
C PHE A 82 -31.64 3.48 25.01
N GLU A 83 -32.82 3.01 24.56
CA GLU A 83 -33.34 3.32 23.22
C GLU A 83 -33.62 4.82 23.06
N TYR A 84 -34.16 5.47 24.10
CA TYR A 84 -34.33 6.92 24.14
C TYR A 84 -33.00 7.67 23.99
N LEU A 85 -31.97 7.30 24.77
CA LEU A 85 -30.64 7.91 24.67
C LEU A 85 -30.09 7.84 23.25
N GLN A 86 -30.24 6.68 22.61
CA GLN A 86 -29.74 6.47 21.26
C GLN A 86 -30.47 7.36 20.25
N ASN A 87 -31.81 7.32 20.24
CA ASN A 87 -32.61 8.04 19.26
C ASN A 87 -32.53 9.56 19.45
N GLU A 88 -32.62 10.05 20.67
CA GLU A 88 -32.58 11.48 20.96
C GLU A 88 -31.18 12.07 20.92
N GLY A 89 -30.17 11.28 21.30
CA GLY A 89 -28.77 11.64 21.10
C GLY A 89 -28.46 11.80 19.62
N GLU A 90 -28.88 10.85 18.79
CA GLU A 90 -28.70 10.89 17.33
C GLU A 90 -29.46 12.08 16.71
N ARG A 91 -30.73 12.28 17.08
CA ARG A 91 -31.53 13.44 16.62
C ARG A 91 -30.85 14.77 16.96
N THR A 92 -30.42 14.94 18.21
CA THR A 92 -29.79 16.19 18.67
C THR A 92 -28.42 16.41 18.04
N LEU A 93 -27.65 15.34 17.80
CA LEU A 93 -26.38 15.41 17.09
C LEU A 93 -26.59 15.88 15.64
N LEU A 94 -27.60 15.35 14.93
CA LEU A 94 -27.94 15.79 13.59
C LEU A 94 -28.35 17.27 13.58
N GLU A 95 -29.22 17.70 14.50
CA GLU A 95 -29.59 19.12 14.64
C GLU A 95 -28.38 20.02 14.93
N ALA A 96 -27.42 19.55 15.73
CA ALA A 96 -26.18 20.27 16.01
C ALA A 96 -25.31 20.40 14.76
N MET A 97 -25.25 19.36 13.94
CA MET A 97 -24.50 19.36 12.68
C MET A 97 -25.17 20.24 11.62
N ASP A 98 -26.50 20.23 11.51
CA ASP A 98 -27.26 21.12 10.64
C ASP A 98 -27.04 22.59 11.04
N ALA A 99 -27.05 22.89 12.34
CA ALA A 99 -26.75 24.22 12.86
C ALA A 99 -25.31 24.65 12.55
N LEU A 100 -24.34 23.73 12.63
CA LEU A 100 -22.96 23.98 12.23
C LEU A 100 -22.85 24.24 10.72
N GLU A 101 -23.54 23.48 9.87
CA GLU A 101 -23.54 23.69 8.42
C GLU A 101 -24.04 25.09 8.06
N VAL A 102 -25.10 25.57 8.73
CA VAL A 102 -25.56 26.96 8.58
C VAL A 102 -24.49 27.93 9.09
N ALA A 103 -23.82 27.63 10.20
CA ALA A 103 -22.72 28.44 10.74
C ALA A 103 -21.54 28.58 9.77
N PHE A 104 -21.34 27.62 8.86
CA PHE A 104 -20.29 27.70 7.84
C PHE A 104 -20.52 28.81 6.80
N SER A 105 -21.69 29.44 6.77
CA SER A 105 -21.94 30.68 6.01
C SER A 105 -21.30 31.92 6.65
N HIS A 106 -20.83 31.84 7.89
CA HIS A 106 -20.19 32.95 8.59
C HIS A 106 -18.85 33.32 7.92
N SER A 107 -18.53 34.62 7.88
CA SER A 107 -17.34 35.17 7.19
C SER A 107 -16.01 34.55 7.63
N TYR A 108 -15.90 34.13 8.89
CA TYR A 108 -14.71 33.50 9.47
C TYR A 108 -14.78 31.97 9.54
N ALA A 109 -15.83 31.33 9.01
CA ALA A 109 -16.00 29.88 9.08
C ALA A 109 -14.84 29.10 8.44
N ILE A 110 -14.26 29.61 7.36
CA ILE A 110 -13.10 28.99 6.68
C ILE A 110 -11.88 28.89 7.61
N LYS A 111 -11.77 29.79 8.60
CA LYS A 111 -10.69 29.80 9.58
C LYS A 111 -10.97 28.95 10.82
N THR A 112 -12.16 28.36 10.96
CA THR A 112 -12.48 27.57 12.15
C THR A 112 -11.78 26.22 12.15
N ASP A 113 -11.37 25.78 13.33
CA ASP A 113 -10.76 24.48 13.58
C ASP A 113 -11.17 24.00 14.98
N CYS A 114 -11.03 22.71 15.26
CA CYS A 114 -11.34 22.13 16.57
C CYS A 114 -12.76 22.45 17.06
N ASN A 115 -13.76 22.44 16.17
CA ASN A 115 -15.15 22.68 16.53
C ASN A 115 -15.61 21.67 17.59
N HIS A 116 -16.48 22.11 18.49
CA HIS A 116 -16.81 21.37 19.70
C HIS A 116 -18.32 21.23 19.88
N ILE A 117 -18.78 20.01 20.15
CA ILE A 117 -20.18 19.71 20.45
C ILE A 117 -20.32 19.31 21.93
N PHE A 118 -21.20 19.96 22.67
CA PHE A 118 -21.54 19.62 24.06
C PHE A 118 -23.02 19.27 24.17
N LEU A 119 -23.34 18.03 24.54
CA LEU A 119 -24.72 17.59 24.78
C LEU A 119 -24.88 17.21 26.26
N ASN A 120 -25.82 17.88 26.94
CA ASN A 120 -26.14 17.61 28.33
C ASN A 120 -27.48 16.88 28.46
N PHE A 121 -27.43 15.61 28.83
CA PHE A 121 -28.61 14.79 29.13
C PHE A 121 -28.99 14.98 30.60
N VAL A 122 -30.07 15.71 30.82
CA VAL A 122 -30.60 16.00 32.16
C VAL A 122 -31.33 14.80 32.80
N PRO A 123 -32.11 13.98 32.06
CA PRO A 123 -32.82 12.84 32.65
C PRO A 123 -31.86 11.82 33.29
N THR A 124 -32.32 11.16 34.35
CA THR A 124 -31.53 10.11 35.00
C THR A 124 -31.72 8.77 34.29
N LEU A 125 -30.65 8.24 33.71
CA LEU A 125 -30.68 7.01 32.93
C LEU A 125 -30.35 5.79 33.78
N THR A 126 -31.10 4.70 33.58
CA THR A 126 -30.85 3.43 34.28
C THR A 126 -30.00 2.52 33.39
N LEU A 127 -28.71 2.37 33.70
CA LEU A 127 -27.75 1.60 32.89
C LEU A 127 -27.00 0.58 33.77
N THR A 128 -27.00 -0.69 33.37
CA THR A 128 -26.31 -1.77 34.08
C THR A 128 -24.80 -1.79 33.82
N GLU A 129 -24.37 -1.41 32.62
CA GLU A 129 -22.97 -1.43 32.19
C GLU A 129 -22.65 -0.18 31.35
N PRO A 130 -21.76 0.71 31.83
CA PRO A 130 -21.35 1.90 31.08
C PRO A 130 -20.56 1.59 29.80
N GLY A 131 -19.94 0.41 29.67
CA GLY A 131 -19.24 0.01 28.44
C GLY A 131 -20.13 -0.03 27.20
N LYS A 132 -21.41 -0.40 27.37
CA LYS A 132 -22.40 -0.36 26.27
C LYS A 132 -22.66 1.06 25.75
N LEU A 133 -22.46 2.08 26.58
CA LEU A 133 -22.58 3.48 26.18
C LEU A 133 -21.45 3.86 25.22
N GLU A 134 -20.22 3.43 25.51
CA GLU A 134 -19.07 3.68 24.64
C GLU A 134 -19.27 3.07 23.25
N ASP A 135 -19.75 1.82 23.17
CA ASP A 135 -20.03 1.15 21.91
C ASP A 135 -21.13 1.85 21.10
N THR A 136 -22.23 2.25 21.74
CA THR A 136 -23.31 2.99 21.06
C THR A 136 -22.82 4.33 20.51
N VAL A 137 -22.10 5.09 21.33
CA VAL A 137 -21.55 6.39 20.91
C VAL A 137 -20.51 6.21 19.82
N ARG A 138 -19.64 5.20 19.92
CA ARG A 138 -18.68 4.86 18.87
C ARG A 138 -19.38 4.56 17.55
N ASN A 139 -20.41 3.71 17.57
CA ASN A 139 -21.18 3.37 16.37
C ASN A 139 -21.87 4.61 15.76
N MET A 140 -22.41 5.49 16.60
CA MET A 140 -23.02 6.75 16.16
C MET A 140 -22.00 7.69 15.50
N VAL A 141 -20.84 7.92 16.14
CA VAL A 141 -19.79 8.78 15.58
C VAL A 141 -19.22 8.20 14.30
N MET A 142 -18.99 6.88 14.24
CA MET A 142 -18.49 6.21 13.02
C MET A 142 -19.48 6.34 11.86
N ARG A 143 -20.80 6.30 12.12
CA ARG A 143 -21.83 6.51 11.10
C ARG A 143 -21.77 7.90 10.48
N TYR A 144 -21.48 8.93 11.28
CA TYR A 144 -21.46 10.34 10.86
C TYR A 144 -20.05 10.95 10.71
N GLY A 145 -19.01 10.12 10.77
CA GLY A 145 -17.61 10.57 10.85
C GLY A 145 -17.20 11.48 9.69
N SER A 146 -17.60 11.16 8.45
CA SER A 146 -17.30 11.98 7.27
C SER A 146 -17.91 13.37 7.33
N ARG A 147 -19.10 13.52 7.93
CA ARG A 147 -19.79 14.80 8.08
C ARG A 147 -19.22 15.59 9.26
N LEU A 148 -18.91 14.94 10.38
CA LEU A 148 -18.20 15.55 11.51
C LEU A 148 -16.81 16.08 11.09
N TRP A 149 -16.10 15.32 10.25
CA TRP A 149 -14.82 15.72 9.68
C TRP A 149 -14.92 16.95 8.79
N LYS A 150 -15.91 16.99 7.87
CA LYS A 150 -16.19 18.18 7.04
C LYS A 150 -16.49 19.41 7.89
N LEU A 151 -17.19 19.21 9.01
CA LEU A 151 -17.51 20.26 9.97
C LEU A 151 -16.36 20.57 10.94
N ARG A 152 -15.18 19.94 10.78
CA ARG A 152 -13.99 20.13 11.63
C ARG A 152 -14.27 19.94 13.11
N VAL A 153 -15.18 19.02 13.44
CA VAL A 153 -15.53 18.67 14.83
C VAL A 153 -14.46 17.72 15.36
N LEU A 154 -13.59 18.26 16.22
CA LEU A 154 -12.46 17.52 16.79
C LEU A 154 -12.82 16.86 18.11
N GLN A 155 -13.63 17.55 18.90
CA GLN A 155 -14.00 17.12 20.24
C GLN A 155 -15.52 17.16 20.40
N ALA A 156 -16.08 16.11 21.01
CA ALA A 156 -17.45 16.11 21.47
C ALA A 156 -17.50 15.65 22.92
N GLU A 157 -18.42 16.23 23.68
CA GLU A 157 -18.58 15.99 25.10
C GLU A 157 -20.05 15.70 25.40
N LEU A 158 -20.29 14.58 26.06
CA LEU A 158 -21.61 14.14 26.47
C LEU A 158 -21.65 14.05 27.99
N LYS A 159 -22.63 14.68 28.61
CA LYS A 159 -22.87 14.60 30.06
C LYS A 159 -24.14 13.81 30.32
N PHE A 160 -24.05 12.81 31.19
CA PHE A 160 -25.15 11.94 31.58
C PHE A 160 -25.27 11.90 33.10
N THR A 161 -26.49 11.76 33.60
CA THR A 161 -26.73 11.34 34.98
C THR A 161 -27.20 9.90 34.95
N ILE A 162 -26.43 8.98 35.56
CA ILE A 162 -26.76 7.55 35.52
C ILE A 162 -27.05 6.99 36.91
N ARG A 163 -27.86 5.93 36.96
CA ARG A 163 -28.06 5.06 38.13
C ARG A 163 -27.92 3.59 37.73
N ILE A 164 -27.28 2.79 38.57
CA ILE A 164 -27.01 1.36 38.27
C ILE A 164 -28.25 0.49 38.53
N SER A 165 -29.04 0.85 39.55
CA SER A 165 -30.32 0.22 39.89
C SER A 165 -31.41 1.28 40.01
N THR A 166 -32.68 0.87 39.88
CA THR A 166 -33.85 1.76 39.99
C THR A 166 -33.94 2.45 41.36
N THR A 167 -33.36 1.84 42.39
CA THR A 167 -33.28 2.34 43.78
C THR A 167 -31.89 2.87 44.17
N GLY A 168 -30.94 2.90 43.24
CA GLY A 168 -29.55 3.30 43.50
C GLY A 168 -29.35 4.82 43.48
N THR A 169 -28.23 5.27 44.06
CA THR A 169 -27.80 6.67 43.99
C THR A 169 -27.39 7.02 42.56
N SER A 170 -27.89 8.15 42.06
CA SER A 170 -27.48 8.67 40.76
C SER A 170 -26.16 9.42 40.87
N PHE A 171 -25.36 9.38 39.82
CA PHE A 171 -24.12 10.14 39.73
C PHE A 171 -23.84 10.59 38.29
N PRO A 172 -23.10 11.70 38.08
CA PRO A 172 -22.80 12.19 36.75
C PRO A 172 -21.63 11.42 36.12
N ILE A 173 -21.78 11.13 34.83
CA ILE A 173 -20.73 10.61 33.97
C ILE A 173 -20.52 11.58 32.81
N ARG A 174 -19.26 11.77 32.43
CA ARG A 174 -18.86 12.48 31.21
C ARG A 174 -18.15 11.57 30.26
N LEU A 175 -18.50 11.70 28.99
CA LEU A 175 -17.86 11.01 27.91
C LEU A 175 -17.24 12.06 27.00
N PHE A 176 -15.91 12.03 26.89
CA PHE A 176 -15.15 12.87 25.97
C PHE A 176 -14.74 12.05 24.76
N LEU A 177 -15.08 12.57 23.59
CA LEU A 177 -14.74 12.06 22.27
C LEU A 177 -13.71 12.99 21.67
N THR A 178 -12.56 12.46 21.26
CA THR A 178 -11.50 13.25 20.64
C THR A 178 -11.01 12.53 19.39
N ASN A 179 -10.90 13.24 18.26
CA ASN A 179 -10.43 12.66 16.99
C ASN A 179 -9.28 13.48 16.39
N ASP A 180 -8.15 13.55 17.10
CA ASP A 180 -7.03 14.46 16.77
C ASP A 180 -6.43 14.21 15.39
N SER A 181 -6.24 12.95 15.03
CA SER A 181 -5.65 12.56 13.74
C SER A 181 -6.67 12.54 12.61
N GLY A 182 -7.97 12.51 12.91
CA GLY A 182 -9.05 12.34 11.95
C GLY A 182 -9.50 10.90 11.70
N TYR A 183 -8.63 9.94 12.05
CA TYR A 183 -8.84 8.52 11.77
C TYR A 183 -9.07 7.69 13.04
N TYR A 184 -8.77 8.25 14.21
CA TYR A 184 -8.90 7.54 15.49
C TYR A 184 -9.79 8.32 16.46
N LEU A 185 -10.92 7.70 16.82
CA LEU A 185 -11.80 8.22 17.85
C LEU A 185 -11.37 7.72 19.23
N ASP A 186 -10.73 8.61 19.98
CA ASP A 186 -10.42 8.40 21.38
C ASP A 186 -11.64 8.68 22.25
N ILE A 187 -12.07 7.68 23.03
CA ILE A 187 -13.19 7.79 23.96
C ILE A 187 -12.63 7.69 25.38
N ASN A 188 -12.92 8.70 26.20
CA ASN A 188 -12.53 8.74 27.60
C ASN A 188 -13.75 9.00 28.48
N LEU A 189 -14.02 8.05 29.39
CA LEU A 189 -15.14 8.11 30.32
C LEU A 189 -14.66 8.60 31.70
N TYR A 190 -15.38 9.55 32.26
CA TYR A 190 -15.08 10.11 33.58
C TYR A 190 -16.32 10.13 34.46
N ARG A 191 -16.11 9.89 35.76
CA ARG A 191 -17.06 10.15 36.82
C ARG A 191 -16.75 11.49 37.47
N GLU A 192 -17.78 12.28 37.72
CA GLU A 192 -17.65 13.51 38.51
C GLU A 192 -17.65 13.14 40.01
N ILE A 193 -16.58 13.50 40.72
CA ILE A 193 -16.42 13.22 42.16
C ILE A 193 -16.05 14.51 42.87
N THR A 194 -16.62 14.74 44.04
CA THR A 194 -16.23 15.84 44.90
C THR A 194 -14.96 15.47 45.66
N ASP A 195 -13.88 16.22 45.46
CA ASP A 195 -12.68 16.11 46.28
C ASP A 195 -13.00 16.51 47.72
N GLN A 196 -12.80 15.58 48.66
CA GLN A 196 -13.09 15.79 50.08
C GLN A 196 -12.25 16.90 50.71
N ARG A 197 -11.08 17.22 50.15
CA ARG A 197 -10.18 18.26 50.69
C ARG A 197 -10.52 19.66 50.21
N THR A 198 -10.90 19.81 48.94
CA THR A 198 -11.14 21.13 48.32
C THR A 198 -12.62 21.47 48.15
N GLY A 199 -13.52 20.48 48.28
CA GLY A 199 -14.94 20.64 48.02
C GLY A 199 -15.29 20.86 46.53
N GLN A 200 -14.28 20.79 45.64
CA GLN A 200 -14.46 21.00 44.21
C GLN A 200 -14.70 19.67 43.49
N VAL A 201 -15.52 19.71 42.45
CA VAL A 201 -15.83 18.53 41.63
C VAL A 201 -14.73 18.33 40.59
N MET A 202 -14.15 17.13 40.58
CA MET A 202 -13.06 16.70 39.70
C MET A 202 -13.49 15.53 38.81
N PHE A 203 -12.80 15.37 37.68
CA PHE A 203 -12.92 14.22 36.82
C PHE A 203 -12.08 13.05 37.36
N GLN A 204 -12.73 11.93 37.69
CA GLN A 204 -12.06 10.65 37.92
C GLN A 204 -12.30 9.75 36.72
N ALA A 205 -11.25 9.12 36.19
CA ALA A 205 -11.40 8.21 35.05
C ALA A 205 -12.22 6.98 35.47
N TYR A 206 -13.12 6.55 34.60
CA TYR A 206 -13.95 5.37 34.82
C TYR A 206 -13.30 4.18 34.10
N GLY A 207 -12.76 3.21 34.84
CA GLY A 207 -12.04 2.06 34.29
C GLY A 207 -10.51 2.16 34.43
N ALA A 208 -9.77 1.32 33.71
CA ALA A 208 -8.30 1.23 33.81
C ALA A 208 -7.56 2.37 33.07
N LYS A 209 -8.20 2.95 32.05
CA LYS A 209 -7.59 3.97 31.19
C LYS A 209 -7.67 5.35 31.85
N GLN A 210 -6.52 5.98 32.11
CA GLN A 210 -6.45 7.37 32.55
C GLN A 210 -6.39 8.29 31.33
N GLY A 211 -7.48 8.99 31.03
CA GLY A 211 -7.50 9.99 29.94
C GLY A 211 -7.00 11.38 30.39
N PRO A 212 -6.85 12.34 29.47
CA PRO A 212 -6.20 13.65 29.70
C PRO A 212 -6.86 14.54 30.76
N TYR A 213 -8.17 14.40 30.98
CA TYR A 213 -8.88 15.18 31.99
C TYR A 213 -8.85 14.56 33.39
N HIS A 214 -8.18 13.42 33.60
CA HIS A 214 -8.11 12.77 34.91
C HIS A 214 -7.48 13.72 35.95
N GLY A 215 -8.16 13.91 37.07
CA GLY A 215 -7.70 14.78 38.16
C GLY A 215 -7.97 16.27 37.96
N LEU A 216 -8.48 16.70 36.79
CA LEU A 216 -8.81 18.11 36.54
C LEU A 216 -10.19 18.47 37.12
N PHE A 217 -10.37 19.73 37.50
CA PHE A 217 -11.67 20.23 37.93
C PHE A 217 -12.65 20.31 36.77
N VAL A 218 -13.94 20.06 37.03
CA VAL A 218 -15.02 20.17 36.04
C VAL A 218 -15.12 21.60 35.47
N SER A 219 -14.78 22.61 36.27
CA SER A 219 -14.76 24.02 35.88
C SER A 219 -13.53 24.44 35.04
N SER A 220 -12.64 23.50 34.72
CA SER A 220 -11.44 23.77 33.91
C SER A 220 -11.83 24.25 32.51
N PRO A 221 -11.25 25.37 32.04
CA PRO A 221 -11.60 25.94 30.75
C PRO A 221 -10.95 25.17 29.62
N TYR A 222 -11.58 25.16 28.43
CA TYR A 222 -10.98 24.57 27.25
C TYR A 222 -9.70 25.32 26.89
N LEU A 223 -8.68 24.58 26.48
CA LEU A 223 -7.41 25.13 26.07
C LEU A 223 -7.51 25.70 24.65
N THR A 224 -6.80 26.80 24.42
CA THR A 224 -6.60 27.38 23.08
C THR A 224 -5.67 26.47 22.27
N LYS A 225 -5.70 26.63 20.95
CA LYS A 225 -4.93 25.81 20.00
C LYS A 225 -3.44 25.81 20.35
N ASP A 226 -2.86 24.62 20.43
CA ASP A 226 -1.43 24.43 20.66
C ASP A 226 -0.65 24.48 19.32
N HIS A 227 0.68 24.52 19.42
CA HIS A 227 1.55 24.57 18.25
C HIS A 227 1.39 23.33 17.35
N LEU A 228 1.17 22.17 17.95
CA LEU A 228 1.01 20.90 17.25
C LEU A 228 -0.26 20.87 16.40
N GLN A 229 -1.37 21.36 16.94
CA GLN A 229 -2.65 21.42 16.23
C GLN A 229 -2.60 22.41 15.06
N LEU A 230 -1.77 23.47 15.14
CA LEU A 230 -1.52 24.34 13.99
C LEU A 230 -0.86 23.59 12.84
N LYS A 231 0.17 22.79 13.14
CA LYS A 231 0.83 21.93 12.15
C LYS A 231 -0.14 20.87 11.59
N ARG A 232 -0.95 20.23 12.44
CA ARG A 232 -2.01 19.29 12.00
C ARG A 232 -2.97 19.93 11.01
N PHE A 233 -3.47 21.11 11.33
CA PHE A 233 -4.35 21.85 10.44
C PHE A 233 -3.70 22.18 9.09
N GLN A 234 -2.41 22.54 9.07
CA GLN A 234 -1.68 22.81 7.82
C GLN A 234 -1.53 21.55 6.96
N ALA A 235 -1.22 20.40 7.58
CA ALA A 235 -1.16 19.10 6.90
C ALA A 235 -2.52 18.71 6.33
N GLN A 236 -3.59 18.78 7.15
CA GLN A 236 -4.96 18.44 6.75
C GLN A 236 -5.46 19.36 5.63
N SER A 237 -5.16 20.66 5.68
CA SER A 237 -5.49 21.60 4.62
C SER A 237 -4.77 21.29 3.30
N SER A 238 -3.64 20.59 3.37
CA SER A 238 -2.91 20.07 2.20
C SER A 238 -3.38 18.68 1.77
N GLY A 239 -4.38 18.10 2.46
CA GLY A 239 -4.94 16.78 2.16
C GLY A 239 -4.08 15.60 2.62
N THR A 240 -3.36 15.74 3.74
CA THR A 240 -2.49 14.68 4.28
C THR A 240 -2.51 14.64 5.80
N THR A 241 -2.11 13.51 6.35
CA THR A 241 -1.88 13.33 7.78
C THR A 241 -0.64 14.08 8.24
N TYR A 242 -0.68 14.66 9.44
CA TYR A 242 0.51 15.26 10.03
C TYR A 242 1.54 14.20 10.43
N VAL A 243 2.81 14.49 10.16
CA VAL A 243 3.89 13.49 10.17
C VAL A 243 4.04 12.74 11.51
N TYR A 244 3.80 13.39 12.65
CA TYR A 244 3.89 12.76 13.97
C TYR A 244 2.66 11.93 14.37
N ASP A 245 1.58 11.94 13.59
CA ASP A 245 0.41 11.11 13.84
C ASP A 245 0.56 9.71 13.20
N TYR A 246 1.53 9.50 12.30
CA TYR A 246 1.78 8.19 11.68
C TYR A 246 2.12 7.07 12.67
N PRO A 247 3.01 7.24 13.68
CA PRO A 247 3.27 6.19 14.67
C PRO A 247 1.98 5.67 15.34
N ASP A 248 1.05 6.56 15.69
CA ASP A 248 -0.24 6.17 16.25
C ASP A 248 -1.12 5.44 15.22
N MET A 249 -1.07 5.84 13.94
CA MET A 249 -1.74 5.09 12.87
C MET A 249 -1.19 3.67 12.71
N PHE A 250 0.13 3.49 12.77
CA PHE A 250 0.74 2.16 12.74
C PHE A 250 0.26 1.31 13.91
N LYS A 251 0.24 1.88 15.12
CA LYS A 251 -0.29 1.22 16.32
C LYS A 251 -1.75 0.80 16.14
N MET A 252 -2.60 1.68 15.60
CA MET A 252 -4.02 1.39 15.38
C MET A 252 -4.26 0.35 14.29
N ALA A 253 -3.53 0.45 13.17
CA ALA A 253 -3.60 -0.53 12.10
C ALA A 253 -3.13 -1.92 12.56
N LEU A 254 -2.16 -1.97 13.47
CA LEU A 254 -1.71 -3.20 14.11
C LEU A 254 -2.78 -3.84 15.00
N PHE A 255 -3.52 -3.06 15.79
CA PHE A 255 -4.66 -3.57 16.56
C PHE A 255 -5.76 -4.13 15.64
N LYS A 256 -6.04 -3.45 14.52
CA LYS A 256 -6.98 -3.95 13.50
C LYS A 256 -6.52 -5.30 12.94
N LEU A 257 -5.24 -5.43 12.58
CA LEU A 257 -4.67 -6.67 12.08
C LEU A 257 -4.79 -7.83 13.08
N TRP A 258 -4.47 -7.59 14.36
CA TRP A 258 -4.64 -8.59 15.41
C TRP A 258 -6.11 -9.00 15.59
N LYS A 259 -7.03 -8.04 15.57
CA LYS A 259 -8.48 -8.31 15.67
C LYS A 259 -8.97 -9.22 14.53
N GLU A 260 -8.52 -8.96 13.31
CA GLU A 260 -8.83 -9.80 12.14
C GLU A 260 -8.23 -11.21 12.30
N TYR A 261 -7.00 -11.31 12.78
CA TYR A 261 -6.35 -12.59 13.04
C TYR A 261 -7.11 -13.44 14.09
N TYR A 262 -7.55 -12.83 15.20
CA TYR A 262 -8.36 -13.54 16.21
C TYR A 262 -9.71 -13.98 15.66
N PHE A 263 -10.36 -13.13 14.87
CA PHE A 263 -11.63 -13.47 14.24
C PHE A 263 -11.50 -14.69 13.31
N GLN A 264 -10.40 -14.77 12.57
CA GLN A 264 -10.16 -15.87 11.62
C GLN A 264 -9.72 -17.16 12.32
N THR A 265 -8.86 -17.09 13.33
CA THR A 265 -8.28 -18.28 14.00
C THR A 265 -9.14 -18.85 15.12
N LYS A 266 -10.08 -18.05 15.68
CA LYS A 266 -10.85 -18.38 16.89
C LYS A 266 -9.98 -18.74 18.11
N GLN A 267 -8.69 -18.40 18.08
CA GLN A 267 -7.76 -18.58 19.19
C GLN A 267 -7.76 -17.31 20.06
N THR A 268 -7.85 -17.48 21.38
CA THR A 268 -7.87 -16.39 22.38
C THR A 268 -6.60 -16.33 23.23
N ASP A 269 -5.64 -17.23 23.00
CA ASP A 269 -4.54 -17.48 23.96
C ASP A 269 -3.39 -16.46 23.89
N ILE A 270 -3.39 -15.61 22.88
CA ILE A 270 -2.44 -14.50 22.73
C ILE A 270 -3.31 -13.27 22.76
N GLU A 271 -3.27 -12.45 23.80
CA GLU A 271 -3.84 -11.09 23.74
C GLU A 271 -2.70 -10.11 23.48
N PRO A 272 -2.93 -9.06 22.68
CA PRO A 272 -1.92 -8.03 22.47
C PRO A 272 -1.72 -7.29 23.79
N THR A 273 -0.56 -7.50 24.44
CA THR A 273 -0.13 -6.75 25.62
C THR A 273 0.03 -5.26 25.29
N ASP A 274 -0.04 -4.36 26.28
CA ASP A 274 0.05 -2.90 26.03
C ASP A 274 1.35 -2.46 25.29
N ASP A 275 2.39 -3.31 25.30
CA ASP A 275 3.70 -3.11 24.65
C ASP A 275 3.78 -3.59 23.17
N VAL A 276 2.64 -3.79 22.49
CA VAL A 276 2.57 -4.27 21.09
C VAL A 276 3.25 -3.36 20.08
N PHE A 277 3.43 -2.07 20.40
CA PHE A 277 4.06 -1.10 19.53
C PHE A 277 4.96 -0.15 20.32
N GLN A 278 6.17 0.09 19.81
CA GLN A 278 7.11 1.08 20.30
C GLN A 278 7.71 1.84 19.11
N SER A 279 7.92 3.15 19.26
CA SER A 279 8.59 3.98 18.27
C SER A 279 9.66 4.82 18.94
N ILE A 280 10.83 4.91 18.29
CA ILE A 280 11.95 5.74 18.71
C ILE A 280 12.31 6.64 17.52
N GLU A 281 12.37 7.95 17.74
CA GLU A 281 12.68 8.90 16.68
C GLU A 281 14.18 8.87 16.32
N LEU A 282 14.46 9.03 15.04
CA LEU A 282 15.80 9.12 14.46
C LEU A 282 16.09 10.57 14.09
N VAL A 283 17.13 11.14 14.68
CA VAL A 283 17.52 12.54 14.53
C VAL A 283 18.97 12.62 14.06
N VAL A 284 19.32 13.61 13.26
CA VAL A 284 20.70 13.85 12.83
C VAL A 284 21.32 14.94 13.69
N ASP A 285 22.54 14.72 14.19
CA ASP A 285 23.32 15.73 14.88
C ASP A 285 23.98 16.74 13.91
N ASN A 286 24.60 17.79 14.44
CA ASN A 286 25.30 18.81 13.63
C ASN A 286 26.47 18.26 12.79
N HIS A 287 26.92 17.03 13.06
CA HIS A 287 28.00 16.36 12.33
C HIS A 287 27.48 15.37 11.28
N GLY A 288 26.15 15.22 11.13
CA GLY A 288 25.55 14.30 10.17
C GLY A 288 25.44 12.85 10.66
N ASN A 289 25.57 12.60 11.97
CA ASN A 289 25.41 11.28 12.58
C ASN A 289 23.97 11.06 13.04
N LEU A 290 23.50 9.82 12.90
CA LEU A 290 22.15 9.43 13.32
C LEU A 290 22.10 9.05 14.80
N LEU A 291 21.20 9.69 15.54
CA LEU A 291 20.93 9.46 16.96
C LEU A 291 19.50 8.97 17.16
N GLN A 292 19.29 8.18 18.20
CA GLN A 292 17.97 7.76 18.66
C GLN A 292 17.54 8.63 19.83
N GLN A 293 16.39 9.29 19.74
CA GLN A 293 15.91 10.22 20.76
C GLN A 293 14.41 10.09 20.97
N ASN A 294 13.97 10.24 22.22
CA ASN A 294 12.56 10.43 22.57
C ASN A 294 12.34 11.90 22.90
N ARG A 295 12.04 12.72 21.88
CA ARG A 295 11.72 14.14 22.01
C ARG A 295 10.21 14.39 21.86
N LEU A 296 9.76 15.62 22.10
CA LEU A 296 8.34 15.92 21.96
C LEU A 296 7.96 16.04 20.47
N PRO A 297 6.76 15.57 20.08
CA PRO A 297 6.28 15.71 18.70
C PRO A 297 6.29 17.16 18.19
N GLY A 298 6.76 17.36 16.97
CA GLY A 298 6.79 18.66 16.30
C GLY A 298 8.00 19.55 16.61
N GLU A 299 8.99 19.06 17.38
CA GLU A 299 10.27 19.73 17.64
C GLU A 299 11.31 19.51 16.51
N ASN A 300 10.90 19.01 15.34
CA ASN A 300 11.78 18.85 14.19
C ASN A 300 12.20 20.20 13.58
N GLU A 301 13.52 20.37 13.43
CA GLU A 301 14.11 21.56 12.79
C GLU A 301 14.26 21.42 11.27
N ILE A 302 14.02 20.23 10.73
CA ILE A 302 14.13 19.91 9.29
C ILE A 302 12.83 19.30 8.78
N GLY A 303 12.59 19.38 7.47
CA GLY A 303 11.39 18.89 6.79
C GLY A 303 11.32 17.38 6.56
N MET A 304 12.03 16.59 7.38
CA MET A 304 12.10 15.14 7.31
C MET A 304 12.14 14.56 8.73
N VAL A 305 11.41 13.48 8.96
CA VAL A 305 11.39 12.76 10.23
C VAL A 305 11.60 11.27 9.97
N GLY A 306 12.30 10.59 10.86
CA GLY A 306 12.52 9.15 10.79
C GLY A 306 12.21 8.47 12.12
N TRP A 307 11.79 7.21 12.07
CA TRP A 307 11.58 6.39 13.26
C TRP A 307 12.12 4.98 13.05
N LYS A 308 12.67 4.43 14.12
CA LYS A 308 12.78 2.99 14.30
C LYS A 308 11.52 2.53 15.05
N MET A 309 10.69 1.72 14.41
CA MET A 309 9.47 1.18 15.02
C MET A 309 9.61 -0.31 15.28
N SER A 310 9.24 -0.73 16.49
CA SER A 310 9.21 -2.13 16.91
C SER A 310 7.75 -2.53 17.15
N MET A 311 7.29 -3.55 16.44
CA MET A 311 5.89 -3.96 16.40
C MET A 311 5.75 -5.47 16.57
N LYS A 312 4.86 -5.91 17.46
CA LYS A 312 4.46 -7.32 17.60
C LYS A 312 3.31 -7.59 16.65
N THR A 313 3.53 -8.42 15.64
CA THR A 313 2.55 -8.78 14.61
C THR A 313 2.13 -10.24 14.75
N PRO A 314 0.98 -10.67 14.21
CA PRO A 314 0.54 -12.07 14.30
C PRO A 314 1.59 -13.07 13.81
N GLU A 315 2.32 -12.73 12.76
CA GLU A 315 3.36 -13.58 12.18
C GLU A 315 4.71 -13.51 12.91
N TYR A 316 4.96 -12.45 13.69
CA TYR A 316 6.11 -12.32 14.58
C TYR A 316 5.66 -11.81 15.97
N PRO A 317 5.06 -12.68 16.82
CA PRO A 317 4.57 -12.28 18.14
C PRO A 317 5.66 -11.76 19.08
N SER A 318 6.92 -12.18 18.87
CA SER A 318 8.09 -11.66 19.59
C SER A 318 8.55 -10.27 19.15
N GLY A 319 7.99 -9.76 18.06
CA GLY A 319 8.31 -8.45 17.50
C GLY A 319 9.10 -8.51 16.19
N ARG A 320 8.88 -7.50 15.36
CA ARG A 320 9.67 -7.14 14.19
C ARG A 320 9.96 -5.64 14.20
N GLU A 321 11.05 -5.25 13.56
CA GLU A 321 11.46 -3.84 13.49
C GLU A 321 11.40 -3.33 12.04
N ILE A 322 11.08 -2.05 11.88
CA ILE A 322 11.11 -1.35 10.59
C ILE A 322 11.70 0.05 10.77
N ILE A 323 12.22 0.62 9.68
CA ILE A 323 12.59 2.02 9.61
C ILE A 323 11.54 2.76 8.78
N VAL A 324 10.93 3.79 9.35
CA VAL A 324 9.96 4.66 8.66
C VAL A 324 10.60 6.03 8.47
N ILE A 325 10.54 6.57 7.25
CA ILE A 325 11.03 7.91 6.91
C ILE A 325 9.86 8.67 6.28
N ALA A 326 9.61 9.91 6.69
CA ALA A 326 8.48 10.69 6.22
C ALA A 326 8.85 12.18 6.08
N ASN A 327 8.36 12.81 5.01
CA ASN A 327 8.47 14.25 4.85
C ASN A 327 7.50 14.99 5.79
N ASP A 328 7.93 16.13 6.34
CA ASP A 328 7.04 17.06 7.04
C ASP A 328 6.57 18.17 6.09
N MET A 329 5.34 18.03 5.60
CA MET A 329 4.69 19.03 4.73
C MET A 329 4.53 20.41 5.38
N THR A 330 4.51 20.49 6.70
CA THR A 330 4.35 21.74 7.44
C THR A 330 5.65 22.54 7.51
N HIS A 331 6.78 21.88 7.28
CA HIS A 331 8.10 22.50 7.24
C HIS A 331 8.53 22.73 5.78
N LYS A 332 8.62 23.99 5.36
CA LYS A 332 9.04 24.39 3.99
C LYS A 332 8.41 23.50 2.90
N ILE A 333 7.09 23.27 2.99
CA ILE A 333 6.28 22.47 2.06
C ILE A 333 6.84 21.06 1.79
N GLY A 334 7.52 20.45 2.77
CA GLY A 334 8.15 19.14 2.64
C GLY A 334 9.25 19.09 1.58
N SER A 335 9.93 20.20 1.31
CA SER A 335 11.02 20.27 0.33
C SER A 335 12.30 19.59 0.82
N PHE A 336 13.00 18.92 -0.09
CA PHE A 336 14.29 18.27 0.15
C PHE A 336 15.42 19.30 0.11
N GLY A 337 15.92 19.69 1.29
CA GLY A 337 17.19 20.40 1.44
C GLY A 337 18.30 19.43 1.88
N PRO A 338 19.54 19.93 2.07
CA PRO A 338 20.69 19.06 2.30
C PRO A 338 20.58 18.28 3.60
N GLN A 339 20.00 18.87 4.65
CA GLN A 339 19.81 18.20 5.95
C GLN A 339 18.72 17.14 5.89
N GLU A 340 17.63 17.39 5.15
CA GLU A 340 16.59 16.39 4.90
C GLU A 340 17.15 15.18 4.13
N ASP A 341 18.00 15.44 3.13
CA ASP A 341 18.68 14.40 2.34
C ASP A 341 19.63 13.56 3.21
N ILE A 342 20.37 14.20 4.13
CA ILE A 342 21.25 13.51 5.07
C ILE A 342 20.45 12.59 6.01
N LEU A 343 19.36 13.07 6.63
CA LEU A 343 18.52 12.21 7.49
C LEU A 343 17.97 11.02 6.70
N PHE A 344 17.44 11.25 5.50
CA PHE A 344 16.92 10.19 4.65
C PHE A 344 18.00 9.15 4.32
N GLN A 345 19.20 9.60 3.95
CA GLN A 345 20.32 8.72 3.65
C GLN A 345 20.73 7.91 4.87
N ARG A 346 20.99 8.55 6.02
CA ARG A 346 21.48 7.86 7.22
C ARG A 346 20.47 6.85 7.76
N ALA A 347 19.18 7.19 7.74
CA ALA A 347 18.12 6.26 8.12
C ALA A 347 18.04 5.07 7.15
N SER A 348 18.21 5.30 5.85
CA SER A 348 18.27 4.23 4.83
C SER A 348 19.51 3.33 4.99
N GLU A 349 20.67 3.92 5.28
CA GLU A 349 21.92 3.20 5.57
C GLU A 349 21.77 2.33 6.83
N LEU A 350 21.12 2.86 7.87
CA LEU A 350 20.81 2.10 9.08
C LEU A 350 19.88 0.92 8.78
N ALA A 351 18.81 1.14 8.00
CA ALA A 351 17.88 0.08 7.61
C ALA A 351 18.62 -1.07 6.90
N ARG A 352 19.50 -0.74 5.94
CA ARG A 352 20.31 -1.75 5.24
C ARG A 352 21.32 -2.44 6.13
N LYS A 353 22.05 -1.69 6.97
CA LYS A 353 23.02 -2.26 7.92
C LYS A 353 22.39 -3.30 8.84
N LEU A 354 21.13 -3.06 9.25
CA LEU A 354 20.36 -3.98 10.10
C LEU A 354 19.53 -4.99 9.28
N GLY A 355 19.50 -4.88 7.95
CA GLY A 355 18.64 -5.68 7.07
C GLY A 355 17.14 -5.44 7.26
N LEU A 356 16.71 -4.34 7.88
CA LEU A 356 15.32 -4.06 8.21
C LEU A 356 14.55 -3.50 6.99
N PRO A 357 13.23 -3.78 6.87
CA PRO A 357 12.38 -3.10 5.90
C PRO A 357 12.39 -1.58 6.11
N ARG A 358 12.44 -0.83 5.00
CA ARG A 358 12.37 0.63 4.97
C ARG A 358 11.06 1.09 4.32
N ILE A 359 10.26 1.81 5.09
CA ILE A 359 9.02 2.43 4.64
C ILE A 359 9.25 3.92 4.42
N TYR A 360 8.88 4.44 3.26
CA TYR A 360 8.95 5.86 2.95
C TYR A 360 7.54 6.43 2.72
N ILE A 361 7.18 7.45 3.51
CA ILE A 361 5.91 8.15 3.37
C ILE A 361 6.14 9.47 2.64
N ALA A 362 5.64 9.54 1.40
CA ALA A 362 5.89 10.63 0.49
C ALA A 362 4.77 11.68 0.56
N ALA A 363 5.15 12.86 1.06
CA ALA A 363 4.37 14.09 0.98
C ALA A 363 5.35 15.27 0.86
N ASN A 364 5.72 15.64 -0.37
CA ASN A 364 6.82 16.56 -0.64
C ASN A 364 6.59 17.47 -1.86
N SER A 365 7.48 18.44 -2.04
CA SER A 365 7.50 19.35 -3.18
C SER A 365 8.76 19.23 -4.05
N GLY A 366 9.52 18.14 -3.88
CA GLY A 366 10.79 17.93 -4.56
C GLY A 366 11.95 18.68 -3.92
N ALA A 367 13.02 18.90 -4.69
CA ALA A 367 14.20 19.61 -4.22
C ALA A 367 13.84 21.05 -3.80
N ARG A 368 14.42 21.52 -2.70
CA ARG A 368 14.25 22.89 -2.24
C ARG A 368 14.77 23.85 -3.30
N ILE A 369 14.03 24.94 -3.47
CA ILE A 369 14.41 26.04 -4.34
C ILE A 369 14.41 27.32 -3.51
N GLY A 370 15.38 28.19 -3.78
CA GLY A 370 15.49 29.48 -3.12
C GLY A 370 16.28 30.47 -3.97
N LEU A 371 16.18 31.74 -3.60
CA LEU A 371 17.02 32.82 -4.12
C LEU A 371 17.71 33.48 -2.93
N ALA A 372 18.88 34.07 -3.14
CA ALA A 372 19.60 34.81 -2.10
C ALA A 372 18.84 36.11 -1.77
N GLU A 373 17.97 36.06 -0.76
CA GLU A 373 17.11 37.20 -0.37
C GLU A 373 17.95 38.41 0.07
N GLU A 374 19.11 38.20 0.68
CA GLU A 374 20.03 39.27 1.06
C GLU A 374 20.59 40.03 -0.15
N VAL A 375 20.73 39.36 -1.30
CA VAL A 375 21.19 39.97 -2.55
C VAL A 375 20.02 40.59 -3.31
N LYS A 376 18.86 39.91 -3.29
CA LYS A 376 17.63 40.33 -3.97
C LYS A 376 17.16 41.73 -3.55
N HIS A 377 17.36 42.09 -2.28
CA HIS A 377 17.01 43.42 -1.77
C HIS A 377 18.07 44.50 -2.02
N LEU A 378 19.26 44.14 -2.49
CA LEU A 378 20.41 45.04 -2.64
C LEU A 378 20.84 45.26 -4.09
N PHE A 379 20.60 44.32 -5.00
CA PHE A 379 21.10 44.45 -6.37
C PHE A 379 20.49 45.67 -7.09
N ARG A 380 21.30 46.26 -7.96
CA ARG A 380 20.93 47.37 -8.84
C ARG A 380 21.02 46.92 -10.28
N VAL A 381 20.27 47.61 -11.15
CA VAL A 381 20.24 47.35 -12.58
C VAL A 381 20.97 48.46 -13.31
N ALA A 382 21.97 48.12 -14.12
CA ALA A 382 22.60 49.06 -15.03
C ALA A 382 21.77 49.11 -16.32
N TRP A 383 20.89 50.11 -16.47
CA TRP A 383 20.01 50.25 -17.63
C TRP A 383 20.79 50.66 -18.88
N LEU A 384 20.29 50.29 -20.07
CA LEU A 384 20.82 50.85 -21.32
C LEU A 384 20.49 52.35 -21.44
N CYS A 385 19.34 52.77 -20.93
CA CYS A 385 18.94 54.17 -20.81
C CYS A 385 18.21 54.41 -19.48
N ASN A 386 18.78 55.19 -18.57
CA ASN A 386 18.16 55.48 -17.27
C ASN A 386 16.81 56.22 -17.38
N LYS A 387 16.53 56.89 -18.51
CA LYS A 387 15.25 57.56 -18.77
C LYS A 387 14.17 56.63 -19.34
N ASP A 388 14.55 55.49 -19.91
CA ASP A 388 13.62 54.54 -20.55
C ASP A 388 14.08 53.08 -20.32
N PRO A 389 13.65 52.46 -19.21
CA PRO A 389 14.00 51.08 -18.85
C PRO A 389 13.53 50.01 -19.86
N ASN A 390 12.55 50.33 -20.72
CA ASN A 390 12.02 49.38 -21.72
C ASN A 390 13.05 49.00 -22.79
N LYS A 391 14.11 49.82 -22.94
CA LYS A 391 15.23 49.51 -23.84
C LYS A 391 16.08 48.33 -23.36
N GLY A 392 15.87 47.87 -22.12
CA GLY A 392 16.59 46.76 -21.51
C GLY A 392 17.74 47.22 -20.60
N PHE A 393 18.48 46.24 -20.09
CA PHE A 393 19.57 46.44 -19.14
C PHE A 393 20.88 45.79 -19.63
N LYS A 394 22.00 46.30 -19.12
CA LYS A 394 23.35 45.82 -19.41
C LYS A 394 23.76 44.68 -18.46
N TYR A 395 23.63 44.89 -17.15
CA TYR A 395 24.04 43.94 -16.11
C TYR A 395 23.43 44.31 -14.74
N LEU A 396 23.58 43.42 -13.75
CA LEU A 396 23.26 43.66 -12.35
C LEU A 396 24.53 43.96 -11.55
N TYR A 397 24.46 44.89 -10.60
CA TYR A 397 25.62 45.31 -9.80
C TYR A 397 25.26 45.70 -8.37
N LEU A 398 26.29 45.81 -7.53
CA LEU A 398 26.23 46.39 -6.18
C LEU A 398 27.15 47.61 -6.10
N ARG A 399 26.80 48.57 -5.26
CA ARG A 399 27.72 49.65 -4.90
C ARG A 399 28.81 49.17 -3.93
N PRO A 400 29.93 49.88 -3.79
CA PRO A 400 31.00 49.48 -2.89
C PRO A 400 30.58 49.31 -1.42
N ASP A 401 29.62 50.12 -0.94
CA ASP A 401 29.05 50.01 0.40
C ASP A 401 28.09 48.82 0.55
N GLU A 402 27.32 48.51 -0.49
CA GLU A 402 26.40 47.37 -0.54
C GLU A 402 27.18 46.05 -0.65
N PHE A 403 28.21 46.01 -1.50
CA PHE A 403 29.09 44.84 -1.65
C PHE A 403 29.77 44.48 -0.32
N LYS A 404 30.23 45.46 0.45
CA LYS A 404 30.82 45.24 1.79
C LYS A 404 29.87 44.53 2.76
N LYS A 405 28.55 44.71 2.63
CA LYS A 405 27.55 44.06 3.51
C LYS A 405 27.44 42.56 3.24
N VAL A 406 27.59 42.16 1.98
CA VAL A 406 27.39 40.77 1.53
C VAL A 406 28.70 40.01 1.35
N SER A 407 29.83 40.70 1.18
CA SER A 407 31.14 40.08 0.99
C SER A 407 31.60 39.29 2.22
N ALA A 408 31.21 39.71 3.43
CA ALA A 408 31.57 39.02 4.67
C ALA A 408 30.97 37.61 4.78
N ALA A 409 29.82 37.36 4.12
CA ALA A 409 29.15 36.06 4.09
C ALA A 409 29.48 35.25 2.82
N ASN A 410 30.38 35.74 1.96
CA ASN A 410 30.65 35.17 0.63
C ASN A 410 29.39 34.99 -0.24
N SER A 411 28.35 35.83 -0.07
CA SER A 411 27.08 35.66 -0.78
C SER A 411 27.18 35.90 -2.29
N VAL A 412 28.16 36.68 -2.76
CA VAL A 412 28.31 37.03 -4.18
C VAL A 412 29.77 37.05 -4.61
N ARG A 413 30.03 36.69 -5.86
CA ARG A 413 31.26 37.04 -6.58
C ARG A 413 30.93 38.19 -7.53
N ALA A 414 31.77 39.20 -7.52
CA ALA A 414 31.57 40.39 -8.33
C ALA A 414 32.91 40.96 -8.80
N GLU A 415 32.89 41.60 -9.96
CA GLU A 415 34.02 42.27 -10.57
C GLU A 415 33.88 43.78 -10.40
N LEU A 416 34.92 44.44 -9.89
CA LEU A 416 34.94 45.89 -9.78
C LEU A 416 35.19 46.50 -11.16
N ILE A 417 34.20 47.25 -11.65
CA ILE A 417 34.26 47.97 -12.91
C ILE A 417 33.95 49.45 -12.68
N GLU A 418 34.44 50.30 -13.58
CA GLU A 418 34.05 51.71 -13.64
C GLU A 418 33.11 51.89 -14.83
N ASP A 419 31.88 52.32 -14.57
CA ASP A 419 30.87 52.58 -15.61
C ASP A 419 30.08 53.84 -15.25
N GLU A 420 29.88 54.72 -16.22
CA GLU A 420 29.23 56.03 -16.04
C GLU A 420 29.86 56.91 -14.92
N GLY A 421 31.16 56.75 -14.66
CA GLY A 421 31.90 57.48 -13.61
C GLY A 421 31.60 57.00 -12.18
N GLU A 422 30.93 55.85 -12.02
CA GLU A 422 30.67 55.21 -10.73
C GLU A 422 31.42 53.88 -10.63
N ALA A 423 32.06 53.63 -9.49
CA ALA A 423 32.64 52.33 -9.18
C ALA A 423 31.51 51.33 -8.86
N ARG A 424 31.38 50.27 -9.66
CA ARG A 424 30.31 49.27 -9.57
C ARG A 424 30.90 47.87 -9.43
N TYR A 425 30.38 47.09 -8.49
CA TYR A 425 30.68 45.66 -8.38
C TYR A 425 29.67 44.89 -9.23
N LYS A 426 30.02 44.60 -10.48
CA LYS A 426 29.19 43.81 -11.39
C LYS A 426 29.10 42.38 -10.86
N ILE A 427 27.88 41.92 -10.58
CA ILE A 427 27.66 40.57 -10.05
C ILE A 427 27.98 39.56 -11.16
N THR A 428 28.91 38.64 -10.89
CA THR A 428 29.23 37.51 -11.77
C THR A 428 28.48 36.27 -11.32
N ASP A 429 28.52 35.97 -10.02
CA ASP A 429 27.92 34.79 -9.43
C ASP A 429 27.19 35.15 -8.14
N ILE A 430 26.01 34.55 -7.92
CA ILE A 430 25.29 34.61 -6.65
C ILE A 430 25.45 33.25 -5.98
N ILE A 431 26.12 33.23 -4.82
CA ILE A 431 26.31 32.02 -4.01
C ILE A 431 25.19 31.91 -2.97
N GLY A 432 24.86 33.04 -2.32
CA GLY A 432 23.92 33.09 -1.21
C GLY A 432 24.56 32.71 0.13
N LYS A 433 24.07 33.32 1.20
CA LYS A 433 24.46 33.02 2.58
C LYS A 433 23.76 31.77 3.09
N GLU A 434 22.51 31.58 2.69
CA GLU A 434 21.70 30.43 3.09
C GLU A 434 22.04 29.19 2.26
N ASP A 435 22.04 28.03 2.91
CA ASP A 435 22.26 26.75 2.25
C ASP A 435 20.94 26.16 1.71
N GLY A 436 21.02 25.35 0.66
CA GLY A 436 19.87 24.67 0.07
C GLY A 436 19.00 25.55 -0.84
N LEU A 437 19.62 26.45 -1.61
CA LEU A 437 19.00 27.28 -2.64
C LEU A 437 18.94 26.57 -4.02
N GLY A 438 19.93 25.72 -4.33
CA GLY A 438 20.12 25.18 -5.68
C GLY A 438 20.87 23.84 -5.77
N VAL A 439 22.07 23.85 -6.36
CA VAL A 439 22.77 22.64 -6.85
C VAL A 439 23.21 21.68 -5.74
N GLU A 440 23.41 22.18 -4.54
CA GLU A 440 23.64 21.42 -3.32
C GLU A 440 22.48 20.46 -3.01
N ASN A 441 21.22 20.87 -3.27
CA ASN A 441 20.04 20.00 -3.12
C ASN A 441 20.01 18.93 -4.22
N LEU A 442 20.51 19.24 -5.42
CA LEU A 442 20.61 18.25 -6.51
C LEU A 442 21.66 17.18 -6.19
N LYS A 443 22.78 17.57 -5.58
CA LYS A 443 23.79 16.63 -5.07
C LYS A 443 23.18 15.70 -4.01
N GLY A 444 22.44 16.26 -3.05
CA GLY A 444 21.74 15.47 -2.03
C GLY A 444 20.67 14.55 -2.62
N SER A 445 19.88 15.05 -3.57
CA SER A 445 18.89 14.27 -4.34
C SER A 445 19.52 13.07 -5.06
N GLY A 446 20.67 13.27 -5.72
CA GLY A 446 21.40 12.20 -6.39
C GLY A 446 21.94 11.15 -5.42
N MET A 447 22.39 11.58 -4.25
CA MET A 447 22.88 10.72 -3.17
C MET A 447 21.79 9.80 -2.63
N ILE A 448 20.60 10.32 -2.32
CA ILE A 448 19.47 9.51 -1.83
C ILE A 448 18.83 8.64 -2.92
N ALA A 449 18.88 9.05 -4.19
CA ALA A 449 18.49 8.21 -5.32
C ALA A 449 19.38 6.98 -5.44
N GLY A 450 20.71 7.19 -5.42
CA GLY A 450 21.69 6.10 -5.44
C GLY A 450 21.52 5.15 -4.26
N GLU A 451 21.30 5.69 -3.07
CA GLU A 451 21.09 4.85 -1.88
C GLU A 451 19.77 4.06 -1.93
N THR A 452 18.68 4.66 -2.42
CA THR A 452 17.40 3.96 -2.58
C THR A 452 17.49 2.83 -3.61
N SER A 453 18.23 3.04 -4.70
CA SER A 453 18.49 1.99 -5.69
C SER A 453 19.24 0.79 -5.09
N ARG A 454 20.22 1.04 -4.22
CA ARG A 454 20.93 -0.03 -3.48
C ARG A 454 20.02 -0.70 -2.46
N ALA A 455 19.24 0.10 -1.71
CA ALA A 455 18.31 -0.39 -0.71
C ALA A 455 17.29 -1.37 -1.30
N TYR A 456 16.71 -1.10 -2.48
CA TYR A 456 15.78 -2.04 -3.13
C TYR A 456 16.41 -3.42 -3.39
N ASN A 457 17.70 -3.47 -3.74
CA ASN A 457 18.38 -4.73 -4.02
C ASN A 457 18.78 -5.51 -2.76
N ASP A 458 18.75 -4.88 -1.59
CA ASP A 458 19.29 -5.41 -0.33
C ASP A 458 18.19 -5.68 0.71
N ILE A 459 17.25 -4.75 0.86
CA ILE A 459 16.18 -4.79 1.85
C ILE A 459 14.81 -4.57 1.21
N ILE A 460 13.76 -4.88 1.96
CA ILE A 460 12.38 -4.58 1.56
C ILE A 460 12.17 -3.06 1.61
N THR A 461 11.78 -2.50 0.47
CA THR A 461 11.40 -1.09 0.34
C THR A 461 9.92 -0.98 -0.03
N ILE A 462 9.18 -0.14 0.70
CA ILE A 462 7.76 0.16 0.43
C ILE A 462 7.56 1.67 0.54
N ASN A 463 6.75 2.24 -0.35
CA ASN A 463 6.40 3.66 -0.35
C ASN A 463 4.89 3.84 -0.18
N LEU A 464 4.49 4.81 0.64
CA LEU A 464 3.12 5.30 0.76
C LEU A 464 3.06 6.75 0.24
N VAL A 465 2.32 7.00 -0.82
CA VAL A 465 2.13 8.36 -1.36
C VAL A 465 0.84 8.93 -0.78
N SER A 466 1.00 9.84 0.18
CA SER A 466 -0.11 10.42 0.95
C SER A 466 -0.70 11.68 0.31
N CYS A 467 0.16 12.59 -0.16
CA CYS A 467 -0.25 13.90 -0.69
C CYS A 467 0.20 14.08 -2.13
N ARG A 468 1.49 14.34 -2.30
CA ARG A 468 2.12 14.56 -3.59
C ARG A 468 3.59 14.17 -3.49
N ALA A 469 4.11 13.58 -4.54
CA ALA A 469 5.52 13.24 -4.69
C ALA A 469 6.02 13.94 -5.94
N ILE A 470 6.93 14.91 -5.79
CA ILE A 470 7.40 15.79 -6.87
C ILE A 470 8.90 15.58 -7.10
N GLY A 471 9.31 15.50 -8.38
CA GLY A 471 10.72 15.47 -8.77
C GLY A 471 11.46 14.28 -8.15
N ILE A 472 12.46 14.53 -7.29
CA ILE A 472 13.17 13.45 -6.59
C ILE A 472 12.24 12.57 -5.76
N GLY A 473 11.17 13.13 -5.17
CA GLY A 473 10.17 12.36 -4.44
C GLY A 473 9.50 11.29 -5.31
N ALA A 474 9.18 11.62 -6.57
CA ALA A 474 8.63 10.66 -7.53
C ALA A 474 9.65 9.58 -7.92
N TYR A 475 10.93 9.95 -8.09
CA TYR A 475 11.99 8.98 -8.34
C TYR A 475 12.24 8.06 -7.16
N LEU A 476 12.24 8.55 -5.91
CA LEU A 476 12.39 7.71 -4.73
C LEU A 476 11.27 6.67 -4.62
N VAL A 477 10.05 7.07 -4.97
CA VAL A 477 8.90 6.15 -5.07
C VAL A 477 9.18 5.06 -6.12
N ARG A 478 9.56 5.44 -7.35
CA ARG A 478 9.88 4.45 -8.40
C ARG A 478 11.08 3.56 -8.06
N LEU A 479 12.15 4.12 -7.48
CA LEU A 479 13.36 3.40 -7.10
C LEU A 479 13.12 2.45 -5.92
N GLY A 480 12.24 2.83 -4.99
CA GLY A 480 11.75 1.95 -3.92
C GLY A 480 10.77 0.88 -4.42
N GLN A 481 10.31 0.99 -5.68
CA GLN A 481 9.47 0.06 -6.42
C GLN A 481 8.05 -0.06 -5.86
N ARG A 482 7.88 -0.72 -4.72
CA ARG A 482 6.58 -1.11 -4.16
C ARG A 482 5.83 0.12 -3.65
N THR A 483 4.75 0.49 -4.32
CA THR A 483 4.09 1.78 -4.06
C THR A 483 2.59 1.60 -3.78
N ILE A 484 2.14 2.17 -2.67
CA ILE A 484 0.72 2.32 -2.33
C ILE A 484 0.39 3.81 -2.49
N GLN A 485 -0.63 4.11 -3.30
CA GLN A 485 -1.03 5.49 -3.60
C GLN A 485 -2.41 5.79 -3.02
N VAL A 486 -2.52 6.87 -2.25
CA VAL A 486 -3.82 7.38 -1.79
C VAL A 486 -4.57 8.02 -2.96
N GLU A 487 -5.88 7.79 -3.09
CA GLU A 487 -6.69 8.22 -4.24
C GLU A 487 -6.56 9.72 -4.57
N SER A 488 -6.50 10.57 -3.55
CA SER A 488 -6.37 12.03 -3.70
C SER A 488 -4.96 12.49 -4.08
N SER A 489 -3.97 11.60 -4.04
CA SER A 489 -2.56 11.92 -4.18
C SER A 489 -2.06 11.81 -5.62
N HIS A 490 -0.91 12.42 -5.91
CA HIS A 490 -0.30 12.38 -7.24
C HIS A 490 1.24 12.30 -7.23
N ILE A 491 1.78 11.50 -8.15
CA ILE A 491 3.22 11.31 -8.37
C ILE A 491 3.61 12.02 -9.68
N ILE A 492 4.36 13.12 -9.60
CA ILE A 492 4.66 13.95 -10.78
C ILE A 492 6.13 14.36 -10.82
N LEU A 493 6.65 14.64 -12.01
CA LEU A 493 7.97 15.27 -12.16
C LEU A 493 7.86 16.80 -12.18
N THR A 494 6.79 17.33 -12.77
CA THR A 494 6.57 18.77 -12.96
C THR A 494 5.08 19.06 -12.85
N GLY A 495 4.73 20.19 -12.21
CA GLY A 495 3.33 20.60 -12.04
C GLY A 495 2.67 21.00 -13.36
N ALA A 496 1.36 20.73 -13.45
CA ALA A 496 0.53 21.07 -14.62
C ALA A 496 0.66 22.54 -15.03
N GLY A 497 0.63 23.46 -14.06
CA GLY A 497 0.79 24.88 -14.32
C GLY A 497 2.14 25.27 -14.93
N ALA A 498 3.22 24.54 -14.62
CA ALA A 498 4.53 24.77 -15.23
C ALA A 498 4.58 24.24 -16.68
N LEU A 499 3.98 23.08 -16.94
CA LEU A 499 3.85 22.54 -18.30
C LEU A 499 3.01 23.45 -19.19
N ASN A 500 1.89 23.96 -18.70
CA ASN A 500 1.04 24.90 -19.43
C ASN A 500 1.80 26.18 -19.82
N LYS A 501 2.66 26.70 -18.93
CA LYS A 501 3.53 27.85 -19.23
C LYS A 501 4.54 27.55 -20.35
N VAL A 502 5.14 26.36 -20.34
CA VAL A 502 6.09 25.93 -21.39
C VAL A 502 5.39 25.76 -22.73
N LEU A 503 4.17 25.20 -22.73
CA LEU A 503 3.38 24.99 -23.94
C LEU A 503 2.67 26.27 -24.43
N GLY A 504 2.68 27.35 -23.64
CA GLY A 504 2.02 28.61 -23.97
C GLY A 504 0.48 28.58 -23.95
N ARG A 505 -0.12 27.49 -23.44
CA ARG A 505 -1.57 27.30 -23.35
C ARG A 505 -1.95 26.39 -22.18
N GLU A 506 -3.18 26.50 -21.69
CA GLU A 506 -3.71 25.64 -20.63
C GLU A 506 -4.12 24.28 -21.19
N VAL A 507 -3.20 23.31 -21.13
CA VAL A 507 -3.43 21.93 -21.59
C VAL A 507 -3.97 21.06 -20.46
N TYR A 508 -3.32 21.12 -19.29
CA TYR A 508 -3.66 20.29 -18.14
C TYR A 508 -4.37 21.12 -17.06
N THR A 509 -5.47 20.59 -16.52
CA THR A 509 -6.29 21.28 -15.51
C THR A 509 -5.90 20.93 -14.08
N SER A 510 -5.27 19.78 -13.87
CA SER A 510 -4.84 19.33 -12.54
C SER A 510 -3.58 18.47 -12.61
N ASN A 511 -2.82 18.44 -11.52
CA ASN A 511 -1.70 17.49 -11.38
C ASN A 511 -2.17 16.03 -11.36
N GLY A 512 -3.43 15.78 -10.98
CA GLY A 512 -4.02 14.44 -11.02
C GLY A 512 -4.03 13.86 -12.43
N GLN A 513 -4.21 14.68 -13.48
CA GLN A 513 -4.14 14.22 -14.88
C GLN A 513 -2.75 13.68 -15.27
N LEU A 514 -1.70 14.08 -14.57
CA LEU A 514 -0.32 13.68 -14.85
C LEU A 514 0.15 12.53 -13.96
N GLY A 515 -0.29 12.51 -12.71
CA GLY A 515 0.27 11.65 -11.68
C GLY A 515 -0.72 10.98 -10.73
N GLY A 516 -2.02 11.18 -10.94
CA GLY A 516 -3.06 10.53 -10.15
C GLY A 516 -3.11 9.02 -10.41
N ILE A 517 -3.97 8.33 -9.67
CA ILE A 517 -4.13 6.87 -9.74
C ILE A 517 -4.49 6.38 -11.16
N GLN A 518 -5.24 7.19 -11.91
CA GLN A 518 -5.64 6.88 -13.29
C GLN A 518 -4.45 6.82 -14.26
N ILE A 519 -3.30 7.36 -13.88
CA ILE A 519 -2.05 7.23 -14.62
C ILE A 519 -1.19 6.16 -13.95
N MET A 520 -0.89 6.32 -12.67
CA MET A 520 0.16 5.56 -11.99
C MET A 520 -0.25 4.13 -11.61
N HIS A 521 -1.53 3.88 -11.32
CA HIS A 521 -2.01 2.51 -11.11
C HIS A 521 -2.14 1.78 -12.46
N ASN A 522 -2.61 2.50 -13.49
CA ASN A 522 -2.82 1.97 -14.84
C ASN A 522 -1.53 1.74 -15.65
N ASN A 523 -0.41 2.34 -15.25
CA ASN A 523 0.91 2.12 -15.86
C ASN A 523 1.84 1.22 -15.01
N GLY A 524 1.39 0.79 -13.83
CA GLY A 524 2.14 -0.10 -12.95
C GLY A 524 3.19 0.54 -12.05
N VAL A 525 3.22 1.87 -11.92
CA VAL A 525 4.07 2.55 -10.93
C VAL A 525 3.50 2.36 -9.52
N SER A 526 2.18 2.49 -9.38
CA SER A 526 1.46 2.22 -8.14
C SER A 526 0.98 0.77 -8.14
N HIS A 527 1.44 -0.01 -7.17
CA HIS A 527 1.08 -1.42 -7.01
C HIS A 527 -0.32 -1.60 -6.42
N ASP A 528 -0.79 -0.66 -5.60
CA ASP A 528 -2.13 -0.68 -5.02
C ASP A 528 -2.61 0.75 -4.70
N VAL A 529 -3.91 0.91 -4.55
CA VAL A 529 -4.59 2.19 -4.27
C VAL A 529 -5.46 2.06 -3.04
N VAL A 530 -5.49 3.12 -2.23
CA VAL A 530 -6.24 3.18 -0.96
C VAL A 530 -7.00 4.49 -0.85
N ALA A 531 -8.13 4.47 -0.15
CA ALA A 531 -8.99 5.65 0.01
C ALA A 531 -8.32 6.75 0.83
N ASP A 532 -7.56 6.38 1.87
CA ASP A 532 -6.91 7.31 2.79
C ASP A 532 -5.57 6.79 3.35
N ASP A 533 -4.91 7.65 4.13
CA ASP A 533 -3.61 7.37 4.75
C ASP A 533 -3.65 6.19 5.73
N TYR A 534 -4.76 6.02 6.48
CA TYR A 534 -4.89 4.94 7.45
C TYR A 534 -4.99 3.58 6.76
N ASP A 535 -5.82 3.48 5.71
CA ASP A 535 -5.88 2.30 4.86
C ASP A 535 -4.53 2.03 4.16
N GLY A 536 -3.80 3.09 3.81
CA GLY A 536 -2.43 3.00 3.31
C GLY A 536 -1.47 2.36 4.31
N VAL A 537 -1.45 2.84 5.55
CA VAL A 537 -0.63 2.27 6.64
C VAL A 537 -1.03 0.82 6.92
N TYR A 538 -2.34 0.52 6.99
CA TYR A 538 -2.83 -0.84 7.15
C TYR A 538 -2.36 -1.75 6.00
N LYS A 539 -2.41 -1.28 4.75
CA LYS A 539 -1.93 -2.03 3.58
C LYS A 539 -0.42 -2.28 3.65
N VAL A 540 0.38 -1.30 4.09
CA VAL A 540 1.82 -1.48 4.34
C VAL A 540 2.05 -2.62 5.34
N ILE A 541 1.38 -2.61 6.49
CA ILE A 541 1.51 -3.66 7.50
C ILE A 541 1.03 -5.00 6.93
N HIS A 542 -0.10 -5.02 6.23
CA HIS A 542 -0.65 -6.22 5.60
C HIS A 542 0.36 -6.86 4.61
N TRP A 543 1.02 -6.06 3.77
CA TRP A 543 2.09 -6.55 2.89
C TRP A 543 3.29 -7.10 3.66
N LEU A 544 3.69 -6.43 4.75
CA LEU A 544 4.78 -6.92 5.59
C LEU A 544 4.47 -8.29 6.21
N THR A 545 3.20 -8.67 6.41
CA THR A 545 2.87 -10.00 6.95
C THR A 545 3.35 -11.15 6.07
N TYR A 546 3.53 -10.94 4.76
CA TYR A 546 4.08 -11.95 3.85
C TYR A 546 5.62 -11.97 3.88
N MET A 547 6.25 -10.89 4.32
CA MET A 547 7.67 -10.63 4.13
C MET A 547 8.49 -10.88 5.41
N PRO A 548 9.75 -11.34 5.30
CA PRO A 548 10.61 -11.58 6.44
C PRO A 548 10.87 -10.31 7.27
N LYS A 549 11.12 -10.47 8.57
CA LYS A 549 11.41 -9.35 9.46
C LYS A 549 12.72 -8.62 9.14
N CYS A 550 13.72 -9.33 8.60
CA CYS A 550 14.96 -8.75 8.10
C CYS A 550 15.62 -9.65 7.03
N HIS A 551 16.57 -9.08 6.28
CA HIS A 551 17.32 -9.78 5.25
C HIS A 551 18.00 -11.04 5.82
N GLY A 552 17.78 -12.18 5.17
CA GLY A 552 18.43 -13.45 5.48
C GLY A 552 17.64 -14.33 6.47
N VAL A 553 16.55 -13.82 7.04
CA VAL A 553 15.66 -14.59 7.91
C VAL A 553 14.61 -15.34 7.07
N PRO A 554 14.19 -16.54 7.48
CA PRO A 554 13.08 -17.26 6.86
C PRO A 554 11.79 -16.42 6.76
N ILE A 555 11.01 -16.69 5.72
CA ILE A 555 9.69 -16.11 5.52
C ILE A 555 8.73 -16.43 6.69
N PRO A 556 7.77 -15.54 7.00
CA PRO A 556 6.81 -15.73 8.08
C PRO A 556 5.73 -16.76 7.72
N ILE A 557 5.96 -18.02 8.08
CA ILE A 557 4.98 -19.09 7.90
C ILE A 557 4.03 -19.11 9.09
N MET A 558 2.74 -18.96 8.82
CA MET A 558 1.69 -18.94 9.82
C MET A 558 1.00 -20.31 9.90
N ASN A 559 0.26 -20.55 10.99
CA ASN A 559 -0.56 -21.76 11.09
C ASN A 559 -1.69 -21.70 10.04
N PRO A 560 -1.94 -22.80 9.30
CA PRO A 560 -2.96 -22.82 8.26
C PRO A 560 -4.36 -22.69 8.88
N ILE A 561 -5.07 -21.62 8.52
CA ILE A 561 -6.49 -21.43 8.83
C ILE A 561 -7.34 -22.28 7.89
N ASP A 562 -6.87 -22.41 6.64
CA ASP A 562 -7.49 -23.21 5.60
C ASP A 562 -6.76 -24.57 5.48
N PRO A 563 -7.43 -25.71 5.73
CA PRO A 563 -6.79 -27.02 5.74
C PRO A 563 -5.97 -27.30 4.47
N ILE A 564 -4.82 -27.95 4.64
CA ILE A 564 -3.92 -28.29 3.52
C ILE A 564 -4.40 -29.49 2.71
N GLU A 565 -5.09 -30.43 3.36
CA GLU A 565 -5.57 -31.70 2.76
C GLU A 565 -6.92 -31.56 2.05
N ARG A 566 -7.52 -30.36 2.04
CA ARG A 566 -8.80 -30.16 1.35
C ARG A 566 -8.62 -30.25 -0.17
N PRO A 567 -9.62 -30.75 -0.91
CA PRO A 567 -9.63 -30.64 -2.35
C PRO A 567 -9.84 -29.19 -2.81
N ILE A 568 -9.49 -28.92 -4.06
CA ILE A 568 -9.85 -27.67 -4.74
C ILE A 568 -11.22 -27.84 -5.41
N ASP A 569 -12.20 -27.01 -5.02
CA ASP A 569 -13.57 -27.13 -5.55
C ASP A 569 -13.74 -26.46 -6.90
N PHE A 570 -13.12 -25.29 -7.10
CA PHE A 570 -13.17 -24.61 -8.39
C PHE A 570 -12.21 -25.29 -9.38
N ILE A 571 -12.75 -25.76 -10.50
CA ILE A 571 -11.98 -26.41 -11.56
C ILE A 571 -11.97 -25.48 -12.77
N PRO A 572 -10.79 -25.12 -13.30
CA PRO A 572 -10.67 -24.41 -14.57
C PRO A 572 -11.43 -25.08 -15.71
N THR A 573 -11.87 -24.29 -16.68
CA THR A 573 -12.55 -24.77 -17.89
C THR A 573 -11.82 -24.32 -19.14
N LYS A 574 -12.08 -24.98 -20.28
CA LYS A 574 -11.60 -24.50 -21.59
C LYS A 574 -12.15 -23.12 -21.95
N ALA A 575 -13.36 -22.80 -21.50
CA ALA A 575 -13.94 -21.47 -21.69
C ALA A 575 -13.23 -20.45 -20.80
N PRO A 576 -13.06 -19.19 -21.26
CA PRO A 576 -12.48 -18.14 -20.45
C PRO A 576 -13.18 -17.93 -19.11
N TYR A 577 -12.41 -17.71 -18.06
CA TYR A 577 -12.85 -17.51 -16.68
C TYR A 577 -11.95 -16.50 -15.97
N ASP A 578 -12.45 -15.90 -14.89
CA ASP A 578 -11.59 -15.06 -14.05
C ASP A 578 -10.60 -15.93 -13.29
N VAL A 579 -9.32 -15.74 -13.58
CA VAL A 579 -8.23 -16.51 -12.99
C VAL A 579 -8.20 -16.42 -11.46
N ARG A 580 -8.73 -15.33 -10.87
CA ARG A 580 -8.83 -15.15 -9.42
C ARG A 580 -9.69 -16.20 -8.75
N TRP A 581 -10.65 -16.79 -9.46
CA TRP A 581 -11.49 -17.87 -8.93
C TRP A 581 -10.69 -19.15 -8.68
N MET A 582 -9.74 -19.45 -9.57
CA MET A 582 -8.79 -20.56 -9.40
C MET A 582 -7.85 -20.31 -8.22
N LEU A 583 -7.42 -19.07 -8.01
CA LEU A 583 -6.45 -18.72 -6.96
C LEU A 583 -7.11 -18.66 -5.58
N ALA A 584 -8.15 -17.84 -5.41
CA ALA A 584 -8.74 -17.50 -4.12
C ALA A 584 -10.09 -18.21 -3.84
N GLY A 585 -10.72 -18.78 -4.87
CA GLY A 585 -12.08 -19.31 -4.80
C GLY A 585 -13.14 -18.28 -5.20
N ARG A 586 -14.39 -18.73 -5.27
CA ARG A 586 -15.55 -17.88 -5.60
C ARG A 586 -16.81 -18.34 -4.90
N LYS A 587 -17.80 -17.45 -4.81
CA LYS A 587 -19.16 -17.87 -4.44
C LYS A 587 -19.82 -18.53 -5.64
N ASN A 588 -20.38 -19.72 -5.46
CA ASN A 588 -21.11 -20.42 -6.52
C ASN A 588 -22.35 -19.61 -6.92
N PRO A 589 -22.55 -19.28 -8.21
CA PRO A 589 -23.73 -18.58 -8.70
C PRO A 589 -25.05 -19.29 -8.35
N ASP A 590 -25.08 -20.62 -8.42
CA ASP A 590 -26.32 -21.39 -8.34
C ASP A 590 -26.71 -21.77 -6.91
N SER A 591 -25.74 -22.17 -6.08
CA SER A 591 -25.99 -22.75 -4.75
C SER A 591 -25.69 -21.81 -3.58
N LYS A 592 -25.16 -20.60 -3.84
CA LYS A 592 -24.61 -19.66 -2.82
C LYS A 592 -23.50 -20.26 -1.92
N VAL A 593 -23.08 -21.51 -2.14
CA VAL A 593 -21.98 -22.18 -1.42
C VAL A 593 -20.64 -21.63 -1.92
N TRP A 594 -19.67 -21.53 -1.02
CA TRP A 594 -18.31 -21.12 -1.38
C TRP A 594 -17.58 -22.27 -2.10
N GLN A 595 -17.04 -22.01 -3.30
CA GLN A 595 -16.12 -22.91 -3.99
C GLN A 595 -14.70 -22.47 -3.67
N SER A 596 -13.94 -23.35 -3.00
CA SER A 596 -12.56 -23.07 -2.64
C SER A 596 -11.62 -23.02 -3.85
N GLY A 597 -10.63 -22.14 -3.79
CA GLY A 597 -9.54 -22.04 -4.76
C GLY A 597 -8.28 -22.77 -4.29
N PHE A 598 -7.19 -22.55 -5.01
CA PHE A 598 -5.89 -23.19 -4.75
C PHE A 598 -5.23 -22.69 -3.45
N PHE A 599 -5.23 -21.38 -3.21
CA PHE A 599 -4.63 -20.75 -2.03
C PHE A 599 -5.61 -20.66 -0.86
N ASP A 600 -5.08 -20.27 0.29
CA ASP A 600 -5.85 -20.08 1.52
C ASP A 600 -6.89 -18.98 1.32
N ARG A 601 -8.12 -19.24 1.76
CA ARG A 601 -9.23 -18.30 1.61
C ARG A 601 -8.87 -16.92 2.17
N GLY A 602 -9.05 -15.88 1.35
CA GLY A 602 -8.81 -14.49 1.75
C GLY A 602 -7.33 -14.10 1.83
N SER A 603 -6.40 -14.98 1.45
CA SER A 603 -4.96 -14.70 1.52
C SER A 603 -4.39 -14.02 0.27
N PHE A 604 -5.09 -14.06 -0.87
CA PHE A 604 -4.59 -13.49 -2.12
C PHE A 604 -4.75 -11.96 -2.11
N SER A 605 -3.63 -11.25 -2.12
CA SER A 605 -3.52 -9.80 -2.27
C SER A 605 -2.93 -9.50 -3.65
N GLU A 606 -3.80 -9.14 -4.60
CA GLU A 606 -3.40 -8.72 -5.94
C GLU A 606 -2.61 -7.40 -5.89
N ILE A 607 -1.64 -7.25 -6.79
CA ILE A 607 -0.88 -6.02 -7.03
C ILE A 607 -0.85 -5.71 -8.52
N LEU A 608 -0.72 -4.42 -8.86
CA LEU A 608 -0.64 -3.91 -10.23
C LEU A 608 -1.89 -4.29 -11.04
N ALA A 609 -3.07 -4.32 -10.39
CA ALA A 609 -4.27 -4.94 -10.92
C ALA A 609 -4.75 -4.37 -12.27
N PRO A 610 -4.88 -3.04 -12.47
CA PRO A 610 -5.44 -2.49 -13.69
C PRO A 610 -4.43 -2.34 -14.83
N TRP A 611 -3.12 -2.47 -14.55
CA TRP A 611 -2.07 -2.44 -15.57
C TRP A 611 -1.78 -3.85 -16.09
N ALA A 612 -1.70 -4.00 -17.42
CA ALA A 612 -1.44 -5.27 -18.11
C ALA A 612 -2.27 -6.43 -17.55
N GLN A 613 -3.59 -6.29 -17.60
CA GLN A 613 -4.55 -7.19 -16.92
C GLN A 613 -4.56 -8.61 -17.50
N THR A 614 -3.87 -8.84 -18.63
CA THR A 614 -3.69 -10.20 -19.18
C THR A 614 -2.84 -11.10 -18.27
N VAL A 615 -2.11 -10.51 -17.32
CA VAL A 615 -1.37 -11.23 -16.26
C VAL A 615 -1.81 -10.72 -14.89
N VAL A 616 -2.13 -11.66 -14.00
CA VAL A 616 -2.51 -11.40 -12.61
C VAL A 616 -1.35 -11.74 -11.69
N THR A 617 -0.93 -10.77 -10.88
CA THR A 617 0.21 -10.92 -9.96
C THR A 617 -0.18 -10.52 -8.55
N GLY A 618 0.36 -11.20 -7.54
CA GLY A 618 0.04 -10.90 -6.15
C GLY A 618 0.78 -11.77 -5.16
N ARG A 619 0.44 -11.61 -3.89
CA ARG A 619 0.93 -12.44 -2.79
C ARG A 619 -0.22 -13.30 -2.28
N ALA A 620 0.05 -14.56 -1.93
CA ALA A 620 -0.93 -15.44 -1.33
C ALA A 620 -0.32 -16.26 -0.19
N ARG A 621 -1.14 -17.06 0.49
CA ARG A 621 -0.66 -18.12 1.38
C ARG A 621 -1.11 -19.49 0.89
N LEU A 622 -0.20 -20.46 0.93
CA LEU A 622 -0.46 -21.87 0.69
C LEU A 622 -0.23 -22.63 1.99
N GLY A 623 -1.29 -22.98 2.71
CA GLY A 623 -1.19 -23.60 4.03
C GLY A 623 -0.39 -22.74 5.02
N GLY A 624 -0.60 -21.42 4.98
CA GLY A 624 0.14 -20.45 5.80
C GLY A 624 1.50 -20.02 5.25
N ILE A 625 2.06 -20.69 4.23
CA ILE A 625 3.34 -20.32 3.59
C ILE A 625 3.11 -19.13 2.64
N PRO A 626 3.74 -17.97 2.85
CA PRO A 626 3.60 -16.83 1.94
C PRO A 626 4.33 -17.10 0.62
N VAL A 627 3.68 -16.76 -0.50
CA VAL A 627 4.12 -17.02 -1.87
C VAL A 627 3.84 -15.83 -2.78
N GLY A 628 4.80 -15.52 -3.66
CA GLY A 628 4.55 -14.69 -4.83
C GLY A 628 3.82 -15.50 -5.90
N VAL A 629 2.83 -14.91 -6.55
CA VAL A 629 1.96 -15.59 -7.52
C VAL A 629 1.98 -14.82 -8.84
N VAL A 630 2.16 -15.55 -9.94
CA VAL A 630 1.93 -15.07 -11.30
C VAL A 630 0.96 -16.03 -11.97
N SER A 631 -0.11 -15.48 -12.56
CA SER A 631 -1.13 -16.25 -13.26
C SER A 631 -1.63 -15.49 -14.49
N VAL A 632 -2.32 -16.19 -15.39
CA VAL A 632 -2.68 -15.66 -16.72
C VAL A 632 -4.17 -15.51 -16.84
N GLU A 633 -4.62 -14.32 -17.24
CA GLU A 633 -6.02 -14.08 -17.58
C GLU A 633 -6.35 -14.77 -18.91
N THR A 634 -7.50 -15.44 -18.93
CA THR A 634 -7.96 -16.21 -20.10
C THR A 634 -8.96 -15.43 -20.94
N ARG A 635 -9.63 -14.44 -20.34
CA ARG A 635 -10.53 -13.52 -21.04
C ARG A 635 -9.72 -12.53 -21.86
N THR A 636 -10.31 -12.09 -22.97
CA THR A 636 -9.81 -10.90 -23.67
C THR A 636 -9.98 -9.68 -22.78
N VAL A 637 -8.92 -8.89 -22.66
CA VAL A 637 -8.88 -7.67 -21.87
C VAL A 637 -9.01 -6.46 -22.79
N GLU A 638 -9.82 -5.49 -22.38
CA GLU A 638 -9.94 -4.21 -23.06
C GLU A 638 -9.02 -3.19 -22.39
N LEU A 639 -7.93 -2.83 -23.07
CA LEU A 639 -7.02 -1.78 -22.62
C LEU A 639 -7.48 -0.44 -23.18
N GLN A 640 -7.87 0.48 -22.30
CA GLN A 640 -8.19 1.85 -22.67
C GLN A 640 -6.94 2.73 -22.59
N ILE A 641 -6.50 3.27 -23.73
CA ILE A 641 -5.42 4.25 -23.80
C ILE A 641 -6.04 5.65 -23.82
N PRO A 642 -5.78 6.50 -22.82
CA PRO A 642 -6.32 7.84 -22.78
C PRO A 642 -5.76 8.71 -23.92
N ALA A 643 -6.55 9.67 -24.39
CA ALA A 643 -6.06 10.70 -25.30
C ALA A 643 -5.04 11.60 -24.59
N ASP A 644 -3.99 12.03 -25.30
CA ASP A 644 -3.08 13.06 -24.80
C ASP A 644 -3.66 14.46 -25.07
N PRO A 645 -4.05 15.24 -24.04
CA PRO A 645 -4.58 16.58 -24.22
C PRO A 645 -3.60 17.55 -24.91
N ALA A 646 -2.29 17.26 -24.88
CA ALA A 646 -1.30 18.09 -25.57
C ALA A 646 -1.35 17.91 -27.09
N ASN A 647 -1.81 16.76 -27.59
CA ASN A 647 -1.96 16.51 -29.02
C ASN A 647 -3.44 16.57 -29.44
N LEU A 648 -3.79 17.55 -30.27
CA LEU A 648 -5.17 17.80 -30.69
C LEU A 648 -5.76 16.65 -31.54
N ASP A 649 -4.90 15.89 -32.23
CA ASP A 649 -5.31 14.75 -33.05
C ASP A 649 -5.41 13.44 -32.23
N SER A 650 -5.05 13.47 -30.94
CA SER A 650 -5.11 12.29 -30.09
C SER A 650 -6.54 12.00 -29.67
N GLU A 651 -6.94 10.75 -29.83
CA GLU A 651 -8.22 10.22 -29.34
C GLU A 651 -8.01 9.05 -28.37
N SER A 652 -9.01 8.78 -27.54
CA SER A 652 -9.01 7.61 -26.66
C SER A 652 -9.16 6.35 -27.50
N LYS A 653 -8.32 5.34 -27.26
CA LYS A 653 -8.29 4.09 -28.04
C LYS A 653 -8.55 2.91 -27.13
N VAL A 654 -9.42 2.00 -27.57
CA VAL A 654 -9.64 0.71 -26.89
C VAL A 654 -8.94 -0.38 -27.68
N ILE A 655 -7.95 -1.01 -27.07
CA ILE A 655 -7.19 -2.12 -27.66
C ILE A 655 -7.63 -3.41 -26.99
N GLN A 656 -7.97 -4.40 -27.81
CA GLN A 656 -8.29 -5.75 -27.35
C GLN A 656 -6.99 -6.56 -27.23
N GLN A 657 -6.68 -7.03 -26.04
CA GLN A 657 -5.57 -7.95 -25.78
C GLN A 657 -6.14 -9.33 -25.50
N ALA A 658 -5.80 -10.31 -26.35
CA ALA A 658 -6.25 -11.68 -26.17
C ALA A 658 -5.69 -12.28 -24.86
N GLY A 659 -6.52 -13.06 -24.16
CA GLY A 659 -6.06 -13.86 -23.02
C GLY A 659 -5.01 -14.88 -23.45
N GLN A 660 -4.23 -15.39 -22.48
CA GLN A 660 -3.16 -16.37 -22.72
C GLN A 660 -2.03 -15.91 -23.67
N VAL A 661 -1.87 -14.62 -23.92
CA VAL A 661 -0.82 -14.06 -24.78
C VAL A 661 0.00 -13.03 -24.01
N TRP A 662 1.32 -13.11 -24.11
CA TRP A 662 2.19 -12.03 -23.64
C TRP A 662 2.24 -10.88 -24.64
N PHE A 663 2.10 -9.68 -24.09
CA PHE A 663 2.25 -8.37 -24.72
C PHE A 663 3.41 -7.62 -24.05
N PRO A 664 3.91 -6.50 -24.61
CA PRO A 664 5.02 -5.75 -24.01
C PRO A 664 4.78 -5.38 -22.53
N ASP A 665 3.58 -4.91 -22.21
CA ASP A 665 3.14 -4.53 -20.86
C ASP A 665 3.10 -5.72 -19.88
N SER A 666 2.50 -6.84 -20.29
CA SER A 666 2.36 -8.05 -19.48
C SER A 666 3.67 -8.82 -19.30
N ALA A 667 4.55 -8.82 -20.30
CA ALA A 667 5.90 -9.34 -20.16
C ALA A 667 6.70 -8.48 -19.16
N PHE A 668 6.59 -7.15 -19.24
CA PHE A 668 7.25 -6.25 -18.29
C PHE A 668 6.70 -6.41 -16.87
N LYS A 669 5.37 -6.48 -16.70
CA LYS A 669 4.71 -6.76 -15.41
C LYS A 669 5.18 -8.08 -14.81
N THR A 670 5.28 -9.12 -15.63
CA THR A 670 5.75 -10.44 -15.21
C THR A 670 7.19 -10.35 -14.67
N ALA A 671 8.11 -9.74 -15.43
CA ALA A 671 9.50 -9.58 -15.02
C ALA A 671 9.63 -8.74 -13.73
N GLN A 672 8.91 -7.62 -13.65
CA GLN A 672 8.93 -6.74 -12.48
C GLN A 672 8.41 -7.43 -11.21
N SER A 673 7.31 -8.17 -11.30
CA SER A 673 6.77 -8.92 -10.16
C SER A 673 7.73 -10.03 -9.70
N ILE A 674 8.36 -10.76 -10.62
CA ILE A 674 9.39 -11.77 -10.28
C ILE A 674 10.58 -11.11 -9.57
N MET A 675 11.04 -9.95 -10.05
CA MET A 675 12.10 -9.21 -9.37
C MET A 675 11.68 -8.83 -7.94
N ASP A 676 10.49 -8.26 -7.77
CA ASP A 676 9.98 -7.83 -6.46
C ASP A 676 9.86 -9.00 -5.47
N PHE A 677 9.32 -10.15 -5.89
CA PHE A 677 9.17 -11.33 -5.04
C PHE A 677 10.52 -11.95 -4.62
N ASN A 678 11.51 -11.94 -5.52
CA ASN A 678 12.87 -12.38 -5.19
C ASN A 678 13.50 -11.51 -4.09
N ARG A 679 13.32 -10.18 -4.19
CA ARG A 679 13.83 -9.21 -3.19
C ARG A 679 13.05 -9.28 -1.88
N GLU A 680 11.82 -9.76 -1.90
CA GLU A 680 11.03 -10.06 -0.70
C GLU A 680 11.42 -11.38 -0.04
N GLY A 681 12.24 -12.20 -0.68
CA GLY A 681 12.60 -13.52 -0.19
C GLY A 681 11.47 -14.56 -0.32
N LEU A 682 10.46 -14.30 -1.16
CA LEU A 682 9.31 -15.19 -1.32
C LEU A 682 9.61 -16.34 -2.30
N PRO A 683 9.10 -17.55 -2.05
CA PRO A 683 8.95 -18.55 -3.11
C PRO A 683 7.96 -18.07 -4.17
N LEU A 684 8.15 -18.50 -5.41
CA LEU A 684 7.31 -18.12 -6.55
C LEU A 684 6.47 -19.30 -7.03
N MET A 685 5.19 -19.05 -7.30
CA MET A 685 4.31 -19.97 -8.00
C MET A 685 3.80 -19.34 -9.29
N VAL A 686 4.09 -19.98 -10.42
CA VAL A 686 3.65 -19.54 -11.76
C VAL A 686 2.61 -20.53 -12.27
N PHE A 687 1.36 -20.09 -12.38
CA PHE A 687 0.30 -20.83 -13.07
C PHE A 687 0.39 -20.52 -14.56
N ALA A 688 1.21 -21.27 -15.27
CA ALA A 688 1.57 -21.02 -16.66
C ALA A 688 0.43 -21.43 -17.61
N ASN A 689 -0.05 -20.47 -18.40
CA ASN A 689 -1.13 -20.68 -19.36
C ASN A 689 -1.00 -19.70 -20.53
N TRP A 690 0.11 -19.78 -21.26
CA TRP A 690 0.41 -18.89 -22.38
C TRP A 690 0.58 -19.66 -23.69
N ARG A 691 -0.16 -19.23 -24.72
CA ARG A 691 -0.02 -19.70 -26.10
C ARG A 691 1.22 -19.13 -26.80
N GLY A 692 1.85 -18.11 -26.22
CA GLY A 692 3.05 -17.49 -26.75
C GLY A 692 3.12 -16.00 -26.50
N PHE A 693 4.05 -15.36 -27.22
CA PHE A 693 4.21 -13.92 -27.29
C PHE A 693 3.44 -13.37 -28.49
N SER A 694 2.92 -12.15 -28.38
CA SER A 694 2.33 -11.45 -29.51
C SER A 694 3.41 -11.14 -30.55
N GLY A 695 3.36 -11.84 -31.68
CA GLY A 695 4.24 -11.64 -32.83
C GLY A 695 3.75 -10.56 -33.80
N GLY A 696 2.75 -9.76 -33.41
CA GLY A 696 2.21 -8.69 -34.25
C GLY A 696 3.21 -7.56 -34.48
N MET A 697 3.13 -6.89 -35.63
CA MET A 697 4.06 -5.81 -36.01
C MET A 697 4.17 -4.72 -34.92
N LYS A 698 3.04 -4.32 -34.35
CA LYS A 698 2.98 -3.31 -33.28
C LYS A 698 3.73 -3.77 -32.03
N ASP A 699 3.44 -4.97 -31.52
CA ASP A 699 4.04 -5.45 -30.27
C ASP A 699 5.54 -5.76 -30.42
N MET A 700 5.95 -6.19 -31.62
CA MET A 700 7.36 -6.33 -31.99
C MET A 700 8.07 -4.97 -32.02
N TYR A 701 7.44 -3.95 -32.59
CA TYR A 701 7.93 -2.57 -32.58
C TYR A 701 8.01 -2.00 -31.16
N ASP A 702 7.00 -2.30 -30.34
CA ASP A 702 6.93 -1.97 -28.91
C ASP A 702 7.85 -2.86 -28.05
N GLN A 703 8.82 -3.55 -28.68
CA GLN A 703 10.00 -4.17 -28.06
C GLN A 703 9.68 -5.38 -27.16
N ILE A 704 8.63 -6.14 -27.46
CA ILE A 704 8.24 -7.33 -26.69
C ILE A 704 9.40 -8.30 -26.42
N LEU A 705 10.35 -8.46 -27.35
CA LEU A 705 11.53 -9.32 -27.19
C LEU A 705 12.43 -8.88 -26.01
N LYS A 706 12.57 -7.57 -25.77
CA LYS A 706 13.33 -7.06 -24.62
C LYS A 706 12.64 -7.43 -23.32
N PHE A 707 11.34 -7.20 -23.23
CA PHE A 707 10.57 -7.51 -22.02
C PHE A 707 10.47 -9.01 -21.76
N GLY A 708 10.37 -9.83 -22.80
CA GLY A 708 10.48 -11.29 -22.70
C GLY A 708 11.84 -11.74 -22.15
N SER A 709 12.94 -11.10 -22.56
CA SER A 709 14.27 -11.40 -22.03
C SER A 709 14.43 -11.03 -20.54
N TYR A 710 13.76 -9.98 -20.07
CA TYR A 710 13.79 -9.60 -18.66
C TYR A 710 13.15 -10.64 -17.74
N ILE A 711 12.20 -11.45 -18.23
CA ILE A 711 11.66 -12.59 -17.48
C ILE A 711 12.77 -13.61 -17.20
N VAL A 712 13.59 -13.92 -18.20
CA VAL A 712 14.72 -14.84 -18.08
C VAL A 712 15.78 -14.29 -17.12
N ASP A 713 16.14 -13.01 -17.23
CA ASP A 713 17.07 -12.37 -16.30
C ASP A 713 16.55 -12.41 -14.85
N ALA A 714 15.25 -12.13 -14.66
CA ALA A 714 14.63 -12.15 -13.33
C ALA A 714 14.60 -13.56 -12.71
N LEU A 715 14.33 -14.60 -13.51
CA LEU A 715 14.33 -16.01 -13.07
C LEU A 715 15.74 -16.55 -12.82
N ARG A 716 16.72 -16.15 -13.63
CA ARG A 716 18.14 -16.48 -13.43
C ARG A 716 18.64 -15.98 -12.09
N ASP A 717 18.30 -14.73 -11.74
CA ASP A 717 18.76 -14.09 -10.51
C ASP A 717 17.92 -14.51 -9.27
N TYR A 718 16.88 -15.33 -9.45
CA TYR A 718 15.97 -15.76 -8.40
C TYR A 718 16.63 -16.72 -7.40
N LYS A 719 16.51 -16.44 -6.10
CA LYS A 719 17.25 -17.16 -5.05
C LYS A 719 16.40 -18.14 -4.24
N GLN A 720 15.07 -18.06 -4.34
CA GLN A 720 14.13 -18.92 -3.61
C GLN A 720 13.47 -19.95 -4.55
N PRO A 721 12.78 -20.98 -4.02
CA PRO A 721 12.14 -21.98 -4.88
C PRO A 721 11.10 -21.37 -5.82
N ILE A 722 11.11 -21.81 -7.08
CA ILE A 722 10.14 -21.43 -8.11
C ILE A 722 9.42 -22.70 -8.57
N LEU A 723 8.09 -22.70 -8.49
CA LEU A 723 7.27 -23.80 -8.97
C LEU A 723 6.41 -23.29 -10.14
N VAL A 724 6.67 -23.83 -11.32
CA VAL A 724 5.85 -23.59 -12.52
C VAL A 724 4.86 -24.73 -12.65
N TYR A 725 3.58 -24.42 -12.78
CA TYR A 725 2.53 -25.40 -12.95
C TYR A 725 1.63 -25.01 -14.11
N ILE A 726 1.40 -25.95 -15.04
CA ILE A 726 0.45 -25.78 -16.15
C ILE A 726 -0.92 -26.31 -15.69
N PRO A 727 -1.93 -25.45 -15.41
CA PRO A 727 -3.22 -25.88 -14.86
C PRO A 727 -4.07 -26.76 -15.79
N PRO A 728 -5.20 -27.32 -15.32
CA PRO A 728 -6.16 -28.01 -16.19
C PRO A 728 -6.59 -27.15 -17.37
N TYR A 729 -6.61 -27.74 -18.56
CA TYR A 729 -6.97 -27.07 -19.82
C TYR A 729 -6.11 -25.86 -20.18
N ALA A 730 -5.02 -25.61 -19.44
CA ALA A 730 -4.04 -24.62 -19.81
C ALA A 730 -3.09 -25.16 -20.87
N GLU A 731 -2.50 -24.22 -21.61
CA GLU A 731 -1.56 -24.54 -22.67
C GLU A 731 -0.28 -23.74 -22.48
N LEU A 732 0.86 -24.36 -22.77
CA LEU A 732 2.15 -23.69 -22.81
C LEU A 732 2.89 -24.02 -24.10
N ARG A 733 3.00 -23.02 -24.98
CA ARG A 733 3.54 -23.20 -26.34
C ARG A 733 4.94 -22.61 -26.51
N GLY A 734 5.57 -22.91 -27.65
CA GLY A 734 6.99 -22.69 -27.94
C GLY A 734 7.61 -21.45 -27.32
N GLY A 735 7.22 -20.25 -27.79
CA GLY A 735 7.81 -19.00 -27.29
C GLY A 735 7.65 -18.84 -25.78
N ALA A 736 6.48 -19.20 -25.25
CA ALA A 736 6.20 -19.03 -23.83
C ALA A 736 6.95 -20.03 -22.93
N TRP A 737 7.11 -21.28 -23.38
CA TRP A 737 7.85 -22.31 -22.64
C TRP A 737 9.30 -21.88 -22.38
N VAL A 738 9.97 -21.36 -23.40
CA VAL A 738 11.41 -21.05 -23.37
C VAL A 738 11.78 -20.08 -22.24
N VAL A 739 10.90 -19.14 -21.90
CA VAL A 739 11.19 -18.12 -20.88
C VAL A 739 10.87 -18.54 -19.44
N VAL A 740 10.25 -19.71 -19.25
CA VAL A 740 9.90 -20.25 -17.91
C VAL A 740 10.42 -21.68 -17.68
N ASP A 741 11.28 -22.18 -18.58
CA ASP A 741 11.85 -23.52 -18.47
C ASP A 741 12.77 -23.64 -17.24
N PRO A 742 12.71 -24.76 -16.48
CA PRO A 742 13.57 -24.97 -15.32
C PRO A 742 15.08 -24.88 -15.60
N SER A 743 15.51 -25.09 -16.84
CA SER A 743 16.92 -24.98 -17.25
C SER A 743 17.49 -23.57 -17.10
N ILE A 744 16.65 -22.54 -16.98
CA ILE A 744 17.08 -21.16 -16.70
C ILE A 744 17.76 -21.08 -15.33
N ASN A 745 17.17 -21.74 -14.32
CA ASN A 745 17.71 -21.80 -12.97
C ASN A 745 17.40 -23.16 -12.35
N PRO A 746 18.13 -24.22 -12.74
CA PRO A 746 17.83 -25.61 -12.35
C PRO A 746 18.02 -25.85 -10.85
N THR A 747 18.65 -24.91 -10.14
CA THR A 747 18.83 -25.02 -8.69
C THR A 747 17.55 -24.69 -7.92
N GLN A 748 16.70 -23.81 -8.46
CA GLN A 748 15.51 -23.29 -7.80
C GLN A 748 14.20 -23.64 -8.50
N MET A 749 14.21 -23.81 -9.81
CA MET A 749 13.02 -24.01 -10.62
C MET A 749 12.63 -25.48 -10.75
N GLU A 750 11.33 -25.75 -10.65
CA GLU A 750 10.71 -27.03 -10.96
C GLU A 750 9.41 -26.78 -11.74
N MET A 751 9.11 -27.67 -12.69
CA MET A 751 7.93 -27.56 -13.55
C MET A 751 7.06 -28.80 -13.45
N PHE A 752 5.75 -28.58 -13.38
CA PHE A 752 4.71 -29.58 -13.27
C PHE A 752 3.60 -29.28 -14.28
N ALA A 753 2.85 -30.30 -14.68
CA ALA A 753 1.74 -30.13 -15.61
C ALA A 753 0.51 -30.91 -15.12
N ASP A 754 -0.69 -30.38 -15.35
CA ASP A 754 -1.93 -31.09 -15.08
C ASP A 754 -2.20 -32.17 -16.14
N GLN A 755 -2.90 -33.26 -15.77
CA GLN A 755 -3.32 -34.32 -16.69
C GLN A 755 -4.07 -33.82 -17.92
N HIS A 756 -4.82 -32.71 -17.79
CA HIS A 756 -5.62 -32.12 -18.85
C HIS A 756 -4.96 -30.92 -19.55
N SER A 757 -3.71 -30.59 -19.18
CA SER A 757 -2.96 -29.51 -19.84
C SER A 757 -2.40 -29.93 -21.20
N ARG A 758 -1.87 -28.95 -21.95
CA ARG A 758 -1.18 -29.16 -23.23
C ARG A 758 0.12 -28.37 -23.30
N GLY A 759 1.08 -28.88 -24.06
CA GLY A 759 2.33 -28.17 -24.29
C GLY A 759 3.11 -28.74 -25.46
N GLY A 760 3.59 -27.86 -26.31
CA GLY A 760 4.21 -28.20 -27.59
C GLY A 760 4.83 -26.98 -28.25
N VAL A 761 5.58 -27.19 -29.33
CA VAL A 761 6.28 -26.07 -30.00
C VAL A 761 5.28 -25.14 -30.70
N LEU A 762 4.28 -25.71 -31.34
CA LEU A 762 3.19 -25.02 -32.03
C LEU A 762 1.86 -25.59 -31.55
N GLU A 763 0.77 -24.87 -31.84
CA GLU A 763 -0.56 -25.43 -31.67
C GLU A 763 -0.77 -26.60 -32.68
N PRO A 764 -1.66 -27.57 -32.36
CA PRO A 764 -1.96 -28.69 -33.24
C PRO A 764 -2.35 -28.28 -34.66
N GLU A 765 -3.17 -27.23 -34.79
CA GLU A 765 -3.60 -26.66 -36.08
C GLU A 765 -2.41 -26.22 -36.93
N GLY A 766 -1.53 -25.38 -36.38
CA GLY A 766 -0.33 -24.91 -37.08
C GLY A 766 0.67 -26.02 -37.38
N THR A 767 0.71 -27.08 -36.58
CA THR A 767 1.55 -28.26 -36.84
C THR A 767 1.04 -29.04 -38.06
N VAL A 768 -0.27 -29.23 -38.18
CA VAL A 768 -0.92 -29.91 -39.31
C VAL A 768 -0.67 -29.17 -40.61
N GLU A 769 -0.82 -27.85 -40.63
CA GLU A 769 -0.57 -27.02 -41.82
C GLU A 769 0.84 -27.22 -42.39
N ILE A 770 1.84 -27.39 -41.52
CA ILE A 770 3.24 -27.50 -41.93
C ILE A 770 3.63 -28.94 -42.25
N LYS A 771 3.24 -29.90 -41.38
CA LYS A 771 3.78 -31.27 -41.35
C LYS A 771 2.80 -32.36 -41.79
N PHE A 772 1.49 -32.08 -41.84
CA PHE A 772 0.46 -33.02 -42.27
C PHE A 772 -0.34 -32.42 -43.44
N ARG A 773 0.37 -32.11 -44.52
CA ARG A 773 -0.18 -31.37 -45.66
C ARG A 773 -1.21 -32.22 -46.41
N ARG A 774 -1.95 -31.58 -47.33
CA ARG A 774 -2.97 -32.24 -48.17
C ARG A 774 -2.53 -33.58 -48.77
N LYS A 775 -1.29 -33.70 -49.25
CA LYS A 775 -0.76 -34.96 -49.82
C LYS A 775 -0.73 -36.11 -48.79
N ASP A 776 -0.45 -35.80 -47.52
CA ASP A 776 -0.39 -36.80 -46.45
C ASP A 776 -1.79 -37.12 -45.92
N LEU A 777 -2.71 -36.15 -45.94
CA LEU A 777 -4.15 -36.39 -45.74
C LEU A 777 -4.70 -37.35 -46.81
N GLU A 778 -4.47 -37.07 -48.09
CA GLU A 778 -4.90 -37.92 -49.20
C GLU A 778 -4.33 -39.35 -49.07
N LYS A 779 -3.04 -39.50 -48.78
CA LYS A 779 -2.44 -40.83 -48.51
C LYS A 779 -3.13 -41.55 -47.35
N THR A 780 -3.48 -40.81 -46.29
CA THR A 780 -4.12 -41.37 -45.10
C THR A 780 -5.56 -41.80 -45.41
N ILE A 781 -6.30 -41.01 -46.19
CA ILE A 781 -7.64 -41.32 -46.70
C ILE A 781 -7.59 -42.61 -47.53
N ARG A 782 -6.66 -42.69 -48.51
CA ARG A 782 -6.49 -43.89 -49.35
C ARG A 782 -6.15 -45.14 -48.54
N ARG A 783 -5.42 -44.98 -47.43
CA ARG A 783 -5.03 -46.09 -46.54
C ARG A 783 -6.16 -46.55 -45.61
N LEU A 784 -7.06 -45.67 -45.19
CA LEU A 784 -8.04 -45.97 -44.13
C LEU A 784 -9.48 -46.07 -44.64
N ASP A 785 -9.89 -45.35 -45.68
CA ASP A 785 -11.25 -45.41 -46.24
C ASP A 785 -11.40 -46.59 -47.21
N ASN A 786 -12.34 -47.48 -46.91
CA ASN A 786 -12.58 -48.70 -47.71
C ASN A 786 -13.13 -48.38 -49.11
N LYS A 787 -13.88 -47.30 -49.31
CA LYS A 787 -14.39 -46.93 -50.65
C LYS A 787 -13.25 -46.42 -51.54
N CYS A 788 -12.37 -45.58 -51.00
CA CYS A 788 -11.16 -45.16 -51.70
C CYS A 788 -10.26 -46.34 -52.07
N LYS A 789 -10.09 -47.33 -51.18
CA LYS A 789 -9.37 -48.58 -51.50
C LYS A 789 -10.00 -49.31 -52.68
N ASN A 790 -11.30 -49.55 -52.63
CA ASN A 790 -12.01 -50.25 -53.71
C ASN A 790 -11.93 -49.49 -55.04
N LEU A 791 -12.02 -48.15 -55.02
CA LEU A 791 -11.86 -47.32 -56.21
C LEU A 791 -10.42 -47.39 -56.77
N ILE A 792 -9.41 -47.46 -55.91
CA ILE A 792 -8.00 -47.63 -56.30
C ILE A 792 -7.76 -49.03 -56.87
N GLU A 793 -8.32 -50.07 -56.26
CA GLU A 793 -8.27 -51.44 -56.76
C GLU A 793 -8.93 -51.56 -58.13
N GLN A 794 -10.09 -50.93 -58.33
CA GLN A 794 -10.75 -50.82 -59.62
C GLN A 794 -9.88 -50.07 -60.64
N LEU A 795 -9.28 -48.92 -60.27
CA LEU A 795 -8.36 -48.15 -61.12
C LEU A 795 -7.10 -48.92 -61.53
N ASN A 796 -6.72 -49.97 -60.79
CA ASN A 796 -5.57 -50.83 -61.07
C ASN A 796 -5.89 -52.01 -62.00
N CYS A 797 -7.16 -52.25 -62.35
CA CYS A 797 -7.53 -53.26 -63.35
C CYS A 797 -7.08 -52.85 -64.77
N PRO A 798 -6.40 -53.74 -65.53
CA PRO A 798 -5.82 -53.40 -66.84
C PRO A 798 -6.85 -53.23 -67.98
N ASP A 799 -8.07 -53.78 -67.85
CA ASP A 799 -9.08 -53.84 -68.92
C ASP A 799 -10.08 -52.66 -68.97
N LEU A 800 -9.74 -51.51 -68.38
CA LEU A 800 -10.64 -50.34 -68.29
C LEU A 800 -10.60 -49.44 -69.53
N SER A 801 -11.78 -49.02 -70.00
CA SER A 801 -11.89 -47.98 -71.03
C SER A 801 -11.41 -46.61 -70.53
N LYS A 802 -10.97 -45.72 -71.44
CA LYS A 802 -10.52 -44.36 -71.07
C LYS A 802 -11.60 -43.56 -70.32
N ASP A 803 -12.87 -43.74 -70.68
CA ASP A 803 -13.99 -43.03 -70.07
C ASP A 803 -14.31 -43.55 -68.65
N GLU A 804 -14.25 -44.86 -68.43
CA GLU A 804 -14.43 -45.47 -67.10
C GLU A 804 -13.29 -45.10 -66.15
N ARG A 805 -12.05 -45.05 -66.65
CA ARG A 805 -10.90 -44.62 -65.86
C ARG A 805 -11.03 -43.17 -65.40
N ASN A 806 -11.47 -42.28 -66.30
CA ASN A 806 -11.74 -40.89 -65.98
C ASN A 806 -12.87 -40.73 -64.96
N LYS A 807 -13.93 -41.54 -65.08
CA LYS A 807 -15.05 -41.57 -64.12
C LYS A 807 -14.60 -42.02 -62.73
N LEU A 808 -13.89 -43.15 -62.63
CA LEU A 808 -13.37 -43.66 -61.36
C LEU A 808 -12.37 -42.70 -60.70
N GLN A 809 -11.55 -42.01 -61.50
CA GLN A 809 -10.61 -41.02 -60.99
C GLN A 809 -11.30 -39.75 -60.50
N LYS A 810 -12.42 -39.37 -61.13
CA LYS A 810 -13.30 -38.29 -60.66
C LYS A 810 -14.01 -38.69 -59.36
N ASP A 811 -14.57 -39.90 -59.29
CA ASP A 811 -15.26 -40.43 -58.10
C ASP A 811 -14.30 -40.56 -56.91
N LEU A 812 -13.05 -40.98 -57.15
CA LEU A 812 -12.00 -41.02 -56.12
C LEU A 812 -11.68 -39.62 -55.59
N LYS A 813 -11.52 -38.64 -56.49
CA LYS A 813 -11.21 -37.26 -56.10
C LYS A 813 -12.36 -36.60 -55.35
N GLU A 814 -13.59 -36.81 -55.79
CA GLU A 814 -14.79 -36.33 -55.08
C GLU A 814 -14.91 -36.96 -53.69
N ARG A 815 -14.60 -38.26 -53.55
CA ARG A 815 -14.58 -38.92 -52.24
C ARG A 815 -13.48 -38.37 -51.33
N GLU A 816 -12.29 -38.11 -51.87
CA GLU A 816 -11.18 -37.47 -51.14
C GLU A 816 -11.57 -36.08 -50.66
N ASP A 817 -12.10 -35.23 -51.55
CA ASP A 817 -12.51 -33.87 -51.22
C ASP A 817 -13.60 -33.83 -50.14
N ASN A 818 -14.56 -34.77 -50.19
CA ASN A 818 -15.60 -34.92 -49.17
C ASN A 818 -15.04 -35.37 -47.80
N LEU A 819 -13.96 -36.14 -47.78
CA LEU A 819 -13.35 -36.67 -46.55
C LEU A 819 -12.27 -35.75 -45.97
N LEU A 820 -11.74 -34.80 -46.74
CA LEU A 820 -10.70 -33.88 -46.28
C LEU A 820 -11.04 -33.18 -44.95
N PRO A 821 -12.26 -32.65 -44.73
CA PRO A 821 -12.58 -31.96 -43.46
C PRO A 821 -12.46 -32.86 -42.23
N ILE A 822 -12.95 -34.10 -42.29
CA ILE A 822 -12.88 -35.01 -41.14
C ILE A 822 -11.45 -35.54 -40.92
N TYR A 823 -10.72 -35.82 -42.00
CA TYR A 823 -9.31 -36.25 -41.89
C TYR A 823 -8.39 -35.12 -41.44
N HIS A 824 -8.75 -33.86 -41.70
CA HIS A 824 -8.09 -32.71 -41.10
C HIS A 824 -8.24 -32.75 -39.57
N THR A 825 -9.45 -32.92 -39.04
CA THR A 825 -9.68 -33.08 -37.59
C THR A 825 -8.91 -34.28 -37.01
N VAL A 826 -8.82 -35.39 -37.75
CA VAL A 826 -8.01 -36.55 -37.34
C VAL A 826 -6.52 -36.18 -37.27
N ALA A 827 -6.00 -35.42 -38.24
CA ALA A 827 -4.62 -34.96 -38.23
C ALA A 827 -4.36 -33.98 -37.06
N VAL A 828 -5.31 -33.11 -36.74
CA VAL A 828 -5.24 -32.20 -35.58
C VAL A 828 -5.21 -32.99 -34.28
N GLN A 829 -6.08 -34.00 -34.13
CA GLN A 829 -6.06 -34.88 -32.97
C GLN A 829 -4.74 -35.68 -32.88
N PHE A 830 -4.21 -36.14 -34.03
CA PHE A 830 -2.92 -36.81 -34.08
C PHE A 830 -1.78 -35.87 -33.65
N ALA A 831 -1.80 -34.61 -34.06
CA ALA A 831 -0.85 -33.60 -33.58
C ALA A 831 -1.02 -33.35 -32.07
N ASP A 832 -2.24 -33.18 -31.55
CA ASP A 832 -2.52 -32.96 -30.12
C ASP A 832 -2.01 -34.10 -29.22
N LEU A 833 -2.00 -35.34 -29.71
CA LEU A 833 -1.43 -36.48 -28.96
C LEU A 833 0.07 -36.31 -28.67
N HIS A 834 0.79 -35.49 -29.46
CA HIS A 834 2.19 -35.13 -29.20
C HIS A 834 2.36 -34.00 -28.18
N ASP A 835 1.28 -33.34 -27.80
CA ASP A 835 1.29 -32.20 -26.86
C ASP A 835 0.80 -32.61 -25.46
N THR A 836 0.70 -33.91 -25.21
CA THR A 836 0.18 -34.47 -23.96
C THR A 836 1.19 -34.41 -22.81
N PRO A 837 0.74 -34.24 -21.56
CA PRO A 837 1.61 -34.24 -20.38
C PRO A 837 2.43 -35.52 -20.21
N GLY A 838 1.87 -36.68 -20.57
CA GLY A 838 2.59 -37.96 -20.54
C GLY A 838 3.84 -37.93 -21.42
N ARG A 839 3.80 -37.29 -22.59
CA ARG A 839 5.01 -37.11 -23.41
C ARG A 839 6.01 -36.18 -22.74
N MET A 840 5.55 -35.12 -22.06
CA MET A 840 6.44 -34.18 -21.37
C MET A 840 7.24 -34.89 -20.27
N GLU A 841 6.56 -35.74 -19.49
CA GLU A 841 7.17 -36.54 -18.43
C GLU A 841 8.17 -37.56 -19.01
N GLU A 842 7.79 -38.31 -20.04
CA GLU A 842 8.67 -39.28 -20.72
C GLU A 842 9.90 -38.62 -21.38
N LYS A 843 9.79 -37.33 -21.73
CA LYS A 843 10.93 -36.53 -22.23
C LYS A 843 11.73 -35.85 -21.13
N GLY A 844 11.33 -35.97 -19.87
CA GLY A 844 12.03 -35.42 -18.72
C GLY A 844 12.05 -33.88 -18.66
N VAL A 845 11.08 -33.21 -19.31
CA VAL A 845 11.00 -31.73 -19.31
C VAL A 845 10.15 -31.19 -18.15
N ILE A 846 9.33 -32.05 -17.53
CA ILE A 846 8.60 -31.77 -16.29
C ILE A 846 8.94 -32.82 -15.23
N SER A 847 8.73 -32.48 -13.97
CA SER A 847 9.04 -33.38 -12.84
C SER A 847 7.96 -34.43 -12.58
N ASN A 848 6.68 -34.09 -12.78
CA ASN A 848 5.56 -35.00 -12.57
C ASN A 848 4.28 -34.44 -13.22
N VAL A 849 3.35 -35.33 -13.58
CA VAL A 849 1.98 -34.99 -13.97
C VAL A 849 1.07 -35.04 -12.73
N LEU A 850 0.32 -33.97 -12.47
CA LEU A 850 -0.50 -33.82 -11.28
C LEU A 850 -2.00 -33.78 -11.62
N ASP A 851 -2.83 -34.12 -10.64
CA ASP A 851 -4.27 -33.88 -10.67
C ASP A 851 -4.61 -32.60 -9.89
N TRP A 852 -5.38 -31.71 -10.49
CA TRP A 852 -5.75 -30.42 -9.89
C TRP A 852 -6.36 -30.53 -8.50
N LYS A 853 -7.27 -31.47 -8.25
CA LYS A 853 -7.98 -31.52 -6.97
C LYS A 853 -7.05 -31.78 -5.80
N THR A 854 -5.99 -32.55 -6.01
CA THR A 854 -4.99 -32.92 -4.98
C THR A 854 -3.73 -32.07 -5.02
N SER A 855 -3.60 -31.19 -6.03
CA SER A 855 -2.41 -30.37 -6.24
C SER A 855 -2.07 -29.45 -5.05
N ARG A 856 -3.07 -28.93 -4.32
CA ARG A 856 -2.86 -28.07 -3.14
C ARG A 856 -2.00 -28.76 -2.07
N GLU A 857 -2.34 -29.99 -1.69
CA GLU A 857 -1.59 -30.76 -0.69
C GLU A 857 -0.16 -31.02 -1.19
N PHE A 858 -0.03 -31.44 -2.45
CA PHE A 858 1.27 -31.71 -3.07
C PHE A 858 2.19 -30.49 -3.02
N PHE A 859 1.72 -29.34 -3.51
CA PHE A 859 2.51 -28.12 -3.58
C PHE A 859 2.87 -27.56 -2.21
N TYR A 860 1.98 -27.68 -1.21
CA TYR A 860 2.28 -27.30 0.16
C TYR A 860 3.50 -28.05 0.69
N TRP A 861 3.48 -29.39 0.64
CA TRP A 861 4.58 -30.22 1.15
C TRP A 861 5.86 -30.05 0.32
N ARG A 862 5.73 -29.95 -1.02
CA ARG A 862 6.87 -29.74 -1.90
C ARG A 862 7.56 -28.42 -1.62
N MET A 863 6.79 -27.34 -1.52
CA MET A 863 7.32 -26.01 -1.25
C MET A 863 7.95 -25.93 0.14
N ARG A 864 7.26 -26.44 1.17
CA ARG A 864 7.78 -26.46 2.55
C ARG A 864 9.12 -27.19 2.62
N ARG A 865 9.22 -28.35 1.98
CA ARG A 865 10.47 -29.11 1.89
C ARG A 865 11.57 -28.32 1.20
N ARG A 866 11.31 -27.71 0.04
CA ARG A 866 12.31 -26.95 -0.73
C ARG A 866 12.83 -25.73 0.03
N LEU A 867 11.95 -25.03 0.75
CA LEU A 867 12.35 -23.94 1.63
C LEU A 867 13.31 -24.42 2.74
N LEU A 868 12.98 -25.54 3.39
CA LEU A 868 13.84 -26.14 4.42
C LEU A 868 15.17 -26.65 3.86
N GLU A 869 15.16 -27.32 2.71
CA GLU A 869 16.39 -27.75 2.02
C GLU A 869 17.30 -26.56 1.72
N ASN A 870 16.73 -25.45 1.24
CA ASN A 870 17.50 -24.24 0.97
C ASN A 870 18.07 -23.62 2.24
N GLN A 871 17.33 -23.62 3.35
CA GLN A 871 17.83 -23.17 4.66
C GLN A 871 19.01 -24.03 5.14
N VAL A 872 18.88 -25.36 5.07
CA VAL A 872 19.96 -26.27 5.46
C VAL A 872 21.17 -26.10 4.55
N LYS A 873 20.99 -26.03 3.23
CA LYS A 873 22.09 -25.79 2.28
C LYS A 873 22.78 -24.45 2.55
N HIS A 874 22.02 -23.42 2.91
CA HIS A 874 22.60 -22.14 3.30
C HIS A 874 23.47 -22.26 4.56
N ARG A 875 22.99 -22.96 5.60
CA ARG A 875 23.80 -23.26 6.80
C ARG A 875 25.04 -24.09 6.46
N MET A 876 24.92 -25.12 5.64
CA MET A 876 26.06 -25.96 5.23
C MET A 876 27.16 -25.15 4.53
N ARG A 877 26.78 -24.20 3.66
CA ARG A 877 27.73 -23.31 2.98
C ARG A 877 28.49 -22.40 3.94
N GLN A 878 27.90 -22.01 5.08
CA GLN A 878 28.61 -21.23 6.10
C GLN A 878 29.72 -22.04 6.77
N PHE A 879 29.59 -23.36 6.84
CA PHE A 879 30.62 -24.26 7.40
C PHE A 879 31.59 -24.82 6.35
N THR A 880 31.20 -24.85 5.08
CA THR A 880 31.99 -25.44 3.98
C THR A 880 32.02 -24.51 2.77
N ASN A 881 33.10 -23.76 2.61
CA ASN A 881 33.23 -22.74 1.55
C ASN A 881 33.44 -23.31 0.14
N ASN A 882 33.75 -24.61 -0.02
CA ASN A 882 34.23 -25.19 -1.29
C ASN A 882 33.33 -26.26 -1.93
N LEU A 883 32.14 -26.55 -1.39
CA LEU A 883 31.28 -27.60 -1.95
C LEU A 883 30.33 -27.05 -3.02
N GLY A 884 30.30 -27.73 -4.17
CA GLY A 884 29.35 -27.43 -5.25
C GLY A 884 27.91 -27.82 -4.89
N GLN A 885 26.92 -27.21 -5.56
CA GLN A 885 25.49 -27.44 -5.26
C GLN A 885 25.07 -28.92 -5.40
N ALA A 886 25.60 -29.64 -6.39
CA ALA A 886 25.31 -31.06 -6.59
C ALA A 886 25.85 -31.92 -5.42
N GLN A 887 27.03 -31.58 -4.90
CA GLN A 887 27.61 -32.25 -3.73
C GLN A 887 26.80 -31.96 -2.46
N LEU A 888 26.34 -30.72 -2.27
CA LEU A 888 25.45 -30.36 -1.15
C LEU A 888 24.14 -31.16 -1.20
N ASN A 889 23.52 -31.29 -2.38
CA ASN A 889 22.32 -32.09 -2.56
C ASN A 889 22.59 -33.57 -2.24
N SER A 890 23.66 -34.15 -2.79
CA SER A 890 24.02 -35.54 -2.55
C SER A 890 24.35 -35.81 -1.08
N MET A 891 25.01 -34.88 -0.39
CA MET A 891 25.37 -35.03 1.01
C MET A 891 24.13 -34.96 1.91
N LEU A 892 23.21 -34.04 1.63
CA LEU A 892 21.94 -33.95 2.34
C LEU A 892 21.08 -35.22 2.14
N SER A 893 21.01 -35.73 0.91
CA SER A 893 20.36 -37.00 0.63
C SER A 893 21.03 -38.18 1.34
N ARG A 894 22.37 -38.21 1.38
CA ARG A 894 23.12 -39.26 2.07
C ARG A 894 22.83 -39.24 3.58
N TRP A 895 22.92 -38.08 4.23
CA TRP A 895 22.63 -37.94 5.67
C TRP A 895 21.22 -38.39 6.03
N PHE A 896 20.23 -38.04 5.20
CA PHE A 896 18.86 -38.50 5.40
C PHE A 896 18.75 -40.04 5.33
N VAL A 897 19.39 -40.66 4.34
CA VAL A 897 19.37 -42.12 4.15
C VAL A 897 20.14 -42.83 5.27
N GLU A 898 21.25 -42.26 5.73
CA GLU A 898 22.04 -42.78 6.86
C GLU A 898 21.25 -42.78 8.17
N ASP A 899 20.44 -41.74 8.44
CA ASP A 899 19.64 -41.66 9.68
C ASP A 899 18.34 -42.49 9.63
N LYS A 900 17.58 -42.41 8.54
CA LYS A 900 16.23 -43.00 8.43
C LYS A 900 16.17 -44.34 7.70
N GLY A 901 17.26 -44.77 7.07
CA GLY A 901 17.29 -45.95 6.20
C GLY A 901 16.62 -45.73 4.84
N THR A 902 16.67 -46.73 3.97
CA THR A 902 15.99 -46.72 2.66
C THR A 902 14.48 -46.91 2.84
N ILE A 903 13.72 -45.82 2.81
CA ILE A 903 12.25 -45.82 2.91
C ILE A 903 11.60 -45.62 1.53
N ASN A 904 10.37 -46.13 1.37
CA ASN A 904 9.53 -46.02 0.18
C ASN A 904 9.28 -44.55 -0.25
N VAL A 905 9.27 -44.28 -1.57
CA VAL A 905 9.28 -42.93 -2.17
C VAL A 905 8.02 -42.10 -1.85
N SER A 906 6.86 -42.74 -1.64
CA SER A 906 5.59 -42.03 -1.38
C SER A 906 5.53 -41.41 0.03
N THR A 907 6.19 -42.00 1.02
CA THR A 907 6.28 -41.48 2.40
C THR A 907 7.44 -40.50 2.57
N PHE A 908 8.34 -40.44 1.59
CA PHE A 908 9.60 -39.68 1.61
C PHE A 908 9.39 -38.17 1.79
N PHE A 909 8.36 -37.56 1.17
CA PHE A 909 8.17 -36.11 1.22
C PHE A 909 7.81 -35.60 2.63
N LYS A 910 6.89 -36.28 3.34
CA LYS A 910 6.51 -35.95 4.72
C LYS A 910 7.63 -36.33 5.71
N LEU A 911 8.34 -37.44 5.48
CA LEU A 911 9.42 -37.90 6.35
C LEU A 911 10.69 -37.04 6.29
N VAL A 912 11.10 -36.56 5.11
CA VAL A 912 12.23 -35.62 4.96
C VAL A 912 11.93 -34.30 5.65
N TYR A 913 10.69 -33.82 5.56
CA TYR A 913 10.23 -32.65 6.31
C TYR A 913 10.35 -32.87 7.83
N ILE A 914 9.82 -33.98 8.34
CA ILE A 914 9.89 -34.32 9.78
C ILE A 914 11.34 -34.40 10.23
N TYR A 915 12.21 -35.05 9.46
CA TYR A 915 13.64 -35.18 9.76
C TYR A 915 14.35 -33.82 9.84
N ILE A 916 14.16 -32.94 8.85
CA ILE A 916 14.84 -31.63 8.84
C ILE A 916 14.36 -30.76 10.01
N ILE A 917 13.08 -30.85 10.39
CA ILE A 917 12.56 -30.13 11.56
C ILE A 917 13.15 -30.68 12.85
N GLN A 918 13.15 -32.01 13.04
CA GLN A 918 13.73 -32.64 14.23
C GLN A 918 15.21 -32.24 14.40
N ALA A 919 15.99 -32.31 13.32
CA ALA A 919 17.38 -31.90 13.31
C ALA A 919 17.58 -30.40 13.64
N ASN A 920 16.68 -29.52 13.18
CA ASN A 920 16.74 -28.10 13.52
C ASN A 920 16.33 -27.83 14.98
N SER A 921 15.34 -28.55 15.52
CA SER A 921 14.88 -28.38 16.90
C SER A 921 15.90 -28.85 17.95
N GLU A 922 16.70 -29.87 17.63
CA GLU A 922 17.79 -30.33 18.51
C GLU A 922 19.00 -29.38 18.50
N ALA A 923 19.20 -28.63 17.41
CA ALA A 923 20.29 -27.66 17.27
C ALA A 923 20.02 -26.30 17.97
N ASP A 924 18.77 -25.99 18.29
CA ASP A 924 18.38 -24.74 19.01
C ASP A 924 18.50 -24.86 20.55
N VAL A 925 19.05 -25.98 21.07
CA VAL A 925 19.52 -26.04 22.45
C VAL A 925 20.78 -25.18 22.56
N PRO A 926 20.82 -24.14 23.42
CA PRO A 926 21.99 -23.27 23.51
C PRO A 926 23.20 -24.11 23.94
N CYS A 927 24.17 -24.24 23.04
CA CYS A 927 25.49 -24.74 23.39
C CYS A 927 25.98 -23.94 24.60
N ARG A 928 26.12 -24.63 25.74
CA ARG A 928 26.77 -24.12 26.94
C ARG A 928 28.09 -23.44 26.52
N ASN A 929 28.29 -22.23 27.05
CA ASN A 929 29.52 -21.42 26.97
C ASN A 929 30.77 -22.24 26.63
N PRO A 930 31.54 -21.87 25.59
CA PRO A 930 32.91 -22.35 25.51
C PRO A 930 33.65 -21.73 26.70
N LYS A 931 33.94 -22.57 27.70
CA LYS A 931 34.94 -22.23 28.71
C LYS A 931 36.21 -21.86 27.95
N ILE A 932 36.70 -20.67 28.24
CA ILE A 932 38.07 -20.24 28.02
C ILE A 932 38.96 -21.34 28.58
N MET A 933 39.60 -22.11 27.69
CA MET A 933 40.77 -22.91 28.04
C MET A 933 41.96 -21.98 27.81
N ASP A 934 42.43 -21.39 28.92
CA ASP A 934 43.84 -21.03 29.03
C ASP A 934 44.63 -22.33 28.94
N ASP A 935 45.50 -22.44 27.93
CA ASP A 935 46.63 -23.35 27.99
C ASP A 935 47.86 -22.62 27.44
N THR A 936 48.72 -22.26 28.39
CA THR A 936 50.17 -22.21 28.30
C THR A 936 50.76 -23.07 27.17
N TYR A 937 51.43 -22.43 26.20
CA TYR A 937 52.87 -22.55 25.90
C TYR A 937 53.26 -21.62 24.75
#